data_AF-A0A953DBW2-F1
#
_entry.id   AF-A0A953DBW2-F1
#
_cell.length_a   1.000
_cell.length_b   1.000
_cell.length_c   1.000
_cell.angle_alpha   90.00
_cell.angle_beta   90.00
_cell.angle_gamma   90.00
#
_symmetry.space_group_name_H-M   'P 1'
#
loop_
_entity.id
_entity.type
_entity.pdbx_description
1 polymer ?
#
loop_
_entity_poly.entity_id
_entity_poly.type
_entity_poly.pdbx_seq_one_letter_code
_entity_poly.pdbx_strand_id
1 'polypeptide(L)'
;MRLLARIGFVLLLLAATWLLRSPGLDKPVWNVDEAVTFTMAEQIRQGAVPYRDAVDQRTPLVPYAQAAVFAACGDWNLRAQHVALIFLIAATATLVLLIARSLDESETGVIAALFVVLLCYLLPTLRDMMPAHTAWYLIFFSSLAYCCLARGWSSGRRRWGAASGAAFGLAWLAKQPAVLDFAAALTLLAIAAFAIPQRRRLAVGLGVGLLVGAAIPVALAMGYFATHGAWADYVYYTWTYNNTLYVPDVPRAERWATIRVPFDLAMNVSPGLVALAIMAAVGLLWRTLRQLGRASGDFDFLAWMILGWSAAGLFSTTLSGRGFSHYSIQLIPGLSLACGWLLAQVIRHPPTWAAGRYWRPSIAVLLLLAGGAMFWRPVESRFRHMDLPEPTIEVLTALIRQHSRPEDRIHVWGYNPEIYAVSRRLPATRFLYNTFVTGMIPWTNLDPQKNTDYAVVPGSRDQLLADWRRHPPALVIDSGAVRGFLKYPLHQQSWLWPEIAEHYVEIASDELTPRGYRLLKRLDAAPAAPFPERATASPAVQITSAPSDPTRAAGVTVRAPIGTQWIELYCDEVRVRRMRCANEEPAVATFHLSIPEAESGKHRVQALAVTATATLASARIPLITAAPLTVIGGPPLHFGDRQIPALASSTITGGPILPKKETPHRWDAHAPARLVYPWQPGMNSLAFAYGIEEFALAQEPPRGTDGVEVVVQVEESDGRIIPVYRHYLDRELARRAHGHTVAYTPLPSGEHARIVLLLTPGPLYDLVYDWSYWLWVRADRSPLALMAGATPCYPERIEAPAPLRPTELNGNFVVTVGTPATIEFGATPGLGELSGSFGLHDAAWRGSAKTGPVDFQIELARANGERRKLFEHRLDPVNRADDRGLQAFRVALPQPVDGVLRFTTRSETNPALAAAFWGDLHAATMDLALHGETLEIPPSARSRSDFGFQAVTLDDKPSIFAHVSTTLVYPWCPEMGTLEAGYGLLPGAYAEGQVSDGAQFVVESEDAQGARREIFRRFLDPSPKPADRGTQTLRLPIPPLPGGHLILRTVPAPSGRITNAWSFWSDLRVKP
;
A
#
# COMPACT_ATOMS: atom_id res chain seq x y z
N MET A 1 39.59 38.33 -28.93
CA MET A 1 38.26 38.65 -28.34
C MET A 1 37.22 37.55 -28.51
N ARG A 2 36.85 37.10 -29.73
CA ARG A 2 35.78 36.08 -29.93
C ARG A 2 36.07 34.72 -29.28
N LEU A 3 37.32 34.27 -29.27
CA LEU A 3 37.73 33.02 -28.58
C LEU A 3 37.61 33.14 -27.06
N LEU A 4 38.10 34.25 -26.48
CA LEU A 4 38.01 34.54 -25.05
C LEU A 4 36.54 34.61 -24.58
N ALA A 5 35.65 35.23 -25.36
CA ALA A 5 34.22 35.26 -25.04
C ALA A 5 33.58 33.85 -25.06
N ARG A 6 34.03 32.97 -25.96
CA ARG A 6 33.56 31.58 -26.02
C ARG A 6 34.04 30.77 -24.81
N ILE A 7 35.31 30.91 -24.45
CA ILE A 7 35.88 30.28 -23.26
C ILE A 7 35.16 30.79 -22.01
N GLY A 8 34.97 32.11 -21.89
CA GLY A 8 34.25 32.72 -20.78
C GLY A 8 32.82 32.19 -20.63
N PHE A 9 32.09 31.97 -21.73
CA PHE A 9 30.74 31.39 -21.66
C PHE A 9 30.73 29.92 -21.24
N VAL A 10 31.70 29.11 -21.69
CA VAL A 10 31.82 27.72 -21.22
C VAL A 10 32.15 27.68 -19.72
N LEU A 11 33.05 28.57 -19.26
CA LEU A 11 33.35 28.71 -17.83
C LEU A 11 32.13 29.16 -17.03
N LEU A 12 31.28 30.02 -17.59
CA LEU A 12 30.00 30.41 -16.98
C LEU A 12 29.05 29.22 -16.82
N LEU A 13 28.91 28.37 -17.85
CA LEU A 13 28.09 27.15 -17.77
C LEU A 13 28.61 26.19 -16.69
N LEU A 14 29.93 26.03 -16.61
CA LEU A 14 30.56 25.23 -15.56
C LEU A 14 30.31 25.82 -14.17
N ALA A 15 30.52 27.13 -13.99
CA ALA A 15 30.29 27.83 -12.72
C ALA A 15 28.81 27.76 -12.29
N ALA A 16 27.87 27.91 -13.22
CA ALA A 16 26.44 27.79 -12.94
C ALA A 16 26.06 26.36 -12.54
N THR A 17 26.58 25.35 -13.25
CA THR A 17 26.36 23.94 -12.91
C THR A 17 26.95 23.61 -11.53
N TRP A 18 28.15 24.12 -11.26
CA TRP A 18 28.80 23.98 -9.96
C TRP A 18 27.95 24.61 -8.85
N LEU A 19 27.52 25.87 -9.01
CA LEU A 19 26.73 26.58 -8.01
C LEU A 19 25.45 25.81 -7.66
N LEU A 20 24.71 25.34 -8.68
CA LEU A 20 23.46 24.61 -8.46
C LEU A 20 23.65 23.25 -7.78
N ARG A 21 24.78 22.57 -8.00
CA ARG A 21 25.02 21.21 -7.49
C ARG A 21 25.91 21.15 -6.25
N SER A 22 26.70 22.19 -5.99
CA SER A 22 27.70 22.22 -4.93
C SER A 22 27.17 21.91 -3.52
N PRO A 23 25.96 22.35 -3.11
CA PRO A 23 25.48 22.04 -1.76
C PRO A 23 25.20 20.55 -1.55
N GLY A 24 24.99 19.78 -2.62
CA GLY A 24 24.72 18.36 -2.54
C GLY A 24 25.94 17.45 -2.76
N LEU A 25 27.15 18.01 -2.85
CA LEU A 25 28.35 17.22 -3.14
C LEU A 25 28.75 16.26 -2.01
N ASP A 26 28.47 16.65 -0.78
CA ASP A 26 28.89 15.93 0.43
C ASP A 26 27.89 14.89 0.91
N LYS A 27 26.66 14.88 0.36
CA LYS A 27 25.72 13.78 0.58
C LYS A 27 26.33 12.49 -0.01
N PRO A 28 26.52 11.41 0.77
CA PRO A 28 27.23 10.23 0.29
C PRO A 28 26.52 9.54 -0.88
N VAL A 29 25.22 9.31 -0.75
CA VAL A 29 24.38 8.62 -1.73
C VAL A 29 23.05 9.34 -1.79
N TRP A 30 22.56 9.62 -3.00
CA TRP A 30 21.26 10.26 -3.21
C TRP A 30 20.11 9.27 -3.39
N ASN A 31 20.37 8.14 -4.06
CA ASN A 31 19.37 7.10 -4.25
C ASN A 31 19.98 5.72 -4.56
N VAL A 32 19.09 4.74 -4.70
CA VAL A 32 19.41 3.34 -4.98
C VAL A 32 20.19 3.15 -6.29
N ASP A 33 19.86 3.91 -7.34
CA ASP A 33 20.45 3.72 -8.66
C ASP A 33 21.92 4.10 -8.69
N GLU A 34 22.26 5.18 -7.99
CA GLU A 34 23.63 5.64 -7.81
C GLU A 34 24.44 4.66 -6.96
N ALA A 35 23.88 4.23 -5.82
CA ALA A 35 24.52 3.27 -4.92
C ALA A 35 24.95 1.98 -5.62
N VAL A 36 24.07 1.43 -6.47
CA VAL A 36 24.36 0.24 -7.28
C VAL A 36 25.59 0.49 -8.15
N THR A 37 25.59 1.58 -8.91
CA THR A 37 26.67 1.85 -9.86
C THR A 37 28.00 2.17 -9.16
N PHE A 38 27.98 2.87 -8.02
CA PHE A 38 29.18 3.11 -7.21
C PHE A 38 29.75 1.82 -6.63
N THR A 39 28.91 0.94 -6.11
CA THR A 39 29.36 -0.35 -5.56
C THR A 39 29.93 -1.24 -6.67
N MET A 40 29.28 -1.30 -7.83
CA MET A 40 29.81 -2.03 -9.00
C MET A 40 31.13 -1.43 -9.49
N ALA A 41 31.28 -0.10 -9.48
CA ALA A 41 32.52 0.56 -9.86
C ALA A 41 33.70 0.13 -8.97
N GLU A 42 33.49 0.01 -7.66
CA GLU A 42 34.53 -0.51 -6.76
C GLU A 42 34.78 -2.01 -6.96
N GLN A 43 33.75 -2.82 -7.22
CA GLN A 43 33.93 -4.23 -7.59
C GLN A 43 34.79 -4.37 -8.86
N ILE A 44 34.54 -3.56 -9.89
CA ILE A 44 35.32 -3.52 -11.14
C ILE A 44 36.78 -3.16 -10.85
N ARG A 45 37.01 -2.18 -9.97
CA ARG A 45 38.37 -1.78 -9.56
C ARG A 45 39.13 -2.93 -8.88
N GLN A 46 38.41 -3.86 -8.25
CA GLN A 46 38.92 -5.08 -7.63
C GLN A 46 38.97 -6.29 -8.59
N GLY A 47 38.76 -6.06 -9.89
CA GLY A 47 38.87 -7.08 -10.94
C GLY A 47 37.56 -7.84 -11.24
N ALA A 48 36.42 -7.40 -10.71
CA ALA A 48 35.14 -8.00 -11.04
C ALA A 48 34.73 -7.71 -12.49
N VAL A 49 34.19 -8.72 -13.16
CA VAL A 49 33.53 -8.59 -14.47
C VAL A 49 32.03 -8.44 -14.23
N PRO A 50 31.39 -7.34 -14.66
CA PRO A 50 29.95 -7.15 -14.52
C PRO A 50 29.14 -8.31 -15.11
N TYR A 51 27.94 -8.50 -14.56
CA TYR A 51 26.99 -9.59 -14.83
C TYR A 51 27.43 -10.96 -14.33
N ARG A 52 28.72 -11.31 -14.47
CA ARG A 52 29.29 -12.55 -13.92
C ARG A 52 29.58 -12.43 -12.42
N ASP A 53 30.27 -11.37 -12.01
CA ASP A 53 30.75 -11.17 -10.64
C ASP A 53 30.02 -10.03 -9.90
N ALA A 54 29.29 -9.19 -10.63
CA ALA A 54 28.50 -8.08 -10.10
C ALA A 54 27.25 -7.87 -10.97
N VAL A 55 26.08 -8.25 -10.46
CA VAL A 55 24.85 -8.37 -11.25
C VAL A 55 24.03 -7.06 -11.22
N ASP A 56 23.65 -6.58 -12.41
CA ASP A 56 22.66 -5.52 -12.62
C ASP A 56 22.02 -5.68 -14.01
N GLN A 57 20.84 -5.09 -14.23
CA GLN A 57 20.10 -5.18 -15.49
C GLN A 57 20.40 -4.04 -16.50
N ARG A 58 21.26 -3.08 -16.16
CA ARG A 58 21.62 -1.92 -17.01
C ARG A 58 22.83 -2.26 -17.89
N THR A 59 23.06 -1.45 -18.92
CA THR A 59 24.22 -1.58 -19.80
C THR A 59 25.53 -1.15 -19.11
N PRO A 60 26.70 -1.63 -19.58
CA PRO A 60 27.90 -1.75 -18.74
C PRO A 60 28.73 -0.47 -18.61
N LEU A 61 28.56 0.53 -19.48
CA LEU A 61 29.54 1.62 -19.59
C LEU A 61 29.68 2.44 -18.31
N VAL A 62 28.58 2.66 -17.59
CA VAL A 62 28.54 3.61 -16.46
C VAL A 62 29.33 3.10 -15.26
N PRO A 63 29.16 1.85 -14.79
CA PRO A 63 30.05 1.28 -13.78
C PRO A 63 31.54 1.37 -14.14
N TYR A 64 31.93 1.13 -15.39
CA TYR A 64 33.33 1.28 -15.82
C TYR A 64 33.82 2.73 -15.82
N ALA A 65 32.98 3.67 -16.27
CA ALA A 65 33.31 5.09 -16.24
C ALA A 65 33.52 5.59 -14.81
N GLN A 66 32.65 5.17 -13.89
CA GLN A 66 32.77 5.47 -12.47
C GLN A 66 33.98 4.77 -11.84
N ALA A 67 34.29 3.53 -12.22
CA ALA A 67 35.49 2.82 -11.77
C ALA A 67 36.77 3.57 -12.17
N ALA A 68 36.79 4.16 -13.37
CA ALA A 68 37.90 5.00 -13.81
C ALA A 68 38.04 6.28 -12.94
N VAL A 69 36.94 6.88 -12.52
CA VAL A 69 36.96 8.02 -11.57
C VAL A 69 37.51 7.59 -10.21
N PHE A 70 37.08 6.44 -9.66
CA PHE A 70 37.66 5.93 -8.40
C PHE A 70 39.13 5.55 -8.55
N ALA A 71 39.54 4.95 -9.67
CA ALA A 71 40.94 4.65 -9.92
C ALA A 71 41.82 5.92 -9.97
N ALA A 72 41.29 7.05 -10.46
CA ALA A 72 42.01 8.32 -10.55
C ALA A 72 41.97 9.16 -9.26
N CYS A 73 40.86 9.12 -8.52
CA CYS A 73 40.59 10.04 -7.41
C CYS A 73 40.54 9.36 -6.02
N GLY A 74 40.74 8.05 -5.95
CA GLY A 74 40.66 7.25 -4.71
C GLY A 74 39.40 6.38 -4.64
N ASP A 75 39.52 5.23 -3.97
CA ASP A 75 38.44 4.27 -3.73
C ASP A 75 37.31 4.91 -2.91
N TRP A 76 36.07 4.55 -3.24
CA TRP A 76 34.87 5.10 -2.58
C TRP A 76 34.81 6.64 -2.50
N ASN A 77 35.51 7.38 -3.37
CA ASN A 77 35.47 8.84 -3.39
C ASN A 77 34.18 9.35 -4.07
N LEU A 78 33.06 9.26 -3.34
CA LEU A 78 31.72 9.57 -3.86
C LEU A 78 31.60 11.05 -4.27
N ARG A 79 32.29 11.95 -3.56
CA ARG A 79 32.39 13.38 -3.92
C ARG A 79 33.02 13.57 -5.30
N ALA A 80 34.06 12.81 -5.65
CA ALA A 80 34.67 12.88 -6.98
C ALA A 80 33.70 12.46 -8.09
N GLN A 81 32.78 11.52 -7.83
CA GLN A 81 31.74 11.13 -8.78
C GLN A 81 30.75 12.29 -9.03
N HIS A 82 30.30 12.96 -7.97
CA HIS A 82 29.42 14.12 -8.09
C HIS A 82 30.11 15.31 -8.80
N VAL A 83 31.42 15.49 -8.58
CA VAL A 83 32.21 16.49 -9.31
C VAL A 83 32.37 16.13 -10.78
N ALA A 84 32.65 14.86 -11.11
CA ALA A 84 32.72 14.39 -12.49
C ALA A 84 31.40 14.64 -13.23
N LEU A 85 30.26 14.46 -12.54
CA LEU A 85 28.94 14.75 -13.07
C LEU A 85 28.72 16.25 -13.37
N ILE A 86 29.24 17.16 -12.55
CA ILE A 86 29.21 18.62 -12.84
C ILE A 86 29.89 18.89 -14.19
N PHE A 87 31.08 18.32 -14.40
CA PHE A 87 31.80 18.48 -15.67
C PHE A 87 31.03 17.86 -16.84
N LEU A 88 30.42 16.69 -16.64
CA LEU A 88 29.61 16.00 -17.65
C LEU A 88 28.40 16.83 -18.09
N ILE A 89 27.67 17.44 -17.15
CA ILE A 89 26.51 18.30 -17.43
C ILE A 89 26.95 19.59 -18.14
N ALA A 90 28.01 20.24 -17.66
CA ALA A 90 28.56 21.43 -18.30
C ALA A 90 29.07 21.14 -19.74
N ALA A 91 29.67 19.97 -19.95
CA ALA A 91 30.08 19.50 -21.27
C ALA A 91 28.85 19.22 -22.16
N THR A 92 27.78 18.64 -21.63
CA THR A 92 26.51 18.44 -22.36
C THR A 92 25.91 19.76 -22.81
N ALA A 93 25.85 20.76 -21.93
CA ALA A 93 25.40 22.12 -22.28
C ALA A 93 26.28 22.75 -23.38
N THR A 94 27.59 22.53 -23.30
CA THR A 94 28.54 22.99 -24.33
C THR A 94 28.35 22.27 -25.67
N LEU A 95 28.05 20.97 -25.67
CA LEU A 95 27.75 20.21 -26.88
C LEU A 95 26.46 20.72 -27.55
N VAL A 96 25.41 21.01 -26.77
CA VAL A 96 24.17 21.62 -27.26
C VAL A 96 24.42 22.99 -27.89
N LEU A 97 25.25 23.83 -27.27
CA LEU A 97 25.71 25.09 -27.85
C LEU A 97 26.40 24.88 -29.21
N LEU A 98 27.28 23.88 -29.29
CA LEU A 98 28.05 23.56 -30.50
C LEU A 98 27.18 22.96 -31.60
N ILE A 99 26.15 22.19 -31.27
CA ILE A 99 25.16 21.66 -32.22
C ILE A 99 24.52 22.83 -32.98
N ALA A 100 23.87 23.75 -32.27
CA ALA A 100 23.17 24.86 -32.92
C ALA A 100 24.14 25.78 -33.67
N ARG A 101 25.32 26.08 -33.10
CA ARG A 101 26.35 26.85 -33.81
C ARG A 101 26.87 26.20 -35.08
N SER A 102 26.96 24.87 -35.12
CA SER A 102 27.42 24.15 -36.31
C SER A 102 26.42 24.19 -37.46
N LEU A 103 25.17 24.59 -37.18
CA LEU A 103 24.08 24.78 -38.13
C LEU A 103 23.70 26.27 -38.26
N ASP A 104 24.65 27.17 -37.96
CA ASP A 104 24.52 28.63 -38.05
C ASP A 104 23.45 29.26 -37.13
N GLU A 105 23.07 28.57 -36.06
CA GLU A 105 22.01 28.94 -35.11
C GLU A 105 22.60 29.32 -33.73
N SER A 106 23.54 30.29 -33.69
CA SER A 106 24.32 30.58 -32.49
C SER A 106 23.50 31.12 -31.31
N GLU A 107 22.45 31.91 -31.54
CA GLU A 107 21.61 32.44 -30.45
C GLU A 107 20.79 31.32 -29.80
N THR A 108 20.22 30.44 -30.61
CA THR A 108 19.54 29.22 -30.16
C THR A 108 20.47 28.39 -29.29
N GLY A 109 21.73 28.21 -29.71
CA GLY A 109 22.71 27.46 -28.93
C GLY A 109 23.03 28.07 -27.57
N VAL A 110 23.15 29.40 -27.47
CA VAL A 110 23.44 30.08 -26.19
C VAL A 110 22.28 29.89 -25.22
N ILE A 111 21.05 30.11 -25.67
CA ILE A 111 19.86 29.98 -24.84
C ILE A 111 19.64 28.50 -24.47
N ALA A 112 19.76 27.58 -25.42
CA ALA A 112 19.61 26.15 -25.18
C ALA A 112 20.62 25.63 -24.16
N ALA A 113 21.88 26.07 -24.19
CA ALA A 113 22.88 25.65 -23.21
C ALA A 113 22.53 26.09 -21.77
N LEU A 114 21.93 27.28 -21.59
CA LEU A 114 21.43 27.73 -20.30
C LEU A 114 20.24 26.87 -19.83
N PHE A 115 19.32 26.53 -20.76
CA PHE A 115 18.23 25.61 -20.47
C PHE A 115 18.72 24.21 -20.09
N VAL A 116 19.80 23.69 -20.68
CA VAL A 116 20.37 22.39 -20.27
C VAL A 116 20.76 22.45 -18.79
N VAL A 117 21.55 23.45 -18.38
CA VAL A 117 21.99 23.59 -16.98
C VAL A 117 20.77 23.71 -16.04
N LEU A 118 19.79 24.53 -16.41
CA LEU A 118 18.59 24.77 -15.61
C LEU A 118 17.69 23.53 -15.51
N LEU A 119 17.39 22.87 -16.64
CA LEU A 119 16.48 21.73 -16.69
C LEU A 119 17.12 20.46 -16.11
N CYS A 120 18.44 20.27 -16.21
CA CYS A 120 19.13 19.20 -15.47
C CYS A 120 18.95 19.33 -13.95
N TYR A 121 18.78 20.56 -13.45
CA TYR A 121 18.54 20.82 -12.03
C TYR A 121 17.04 20.76 -11.67
N LEU A 122 16.17 21.29 -12.52
CA LEU A 122 14.75 21.48 -12.17
C LEU A 122 13.81 20.36 -12.62
N LEU A 123 14.03 19.78 -13.81
CA LEU A 123 13.05 18.87 -14.42
C LEU A 123 12.91 17.55 -13.63
N PRO A 124 13.99 16.84 -13.25
CA PRO A 124 13.86 15.69 -12.38
C PRO A 124 13.45 16.09 -10.95
N THR A 125 12.93 15.12 -10.19
CA THR A 125 12.69 15.31 -8.75
C THR A 125 14.00 15.53 -7.99
N LEU A 126 13.92 16.03 -6.76
CA LEU A 126 15.11 16.31 -5.93
C LEU A 126 16.01 15.07 -5.79
N ARG A 127 15.40 13.89 -5.63
CA ARG A 127 16.10 12.61 -5.47
C ARG A 127 16.71 12.05 -6.77
N ASP A 128 16.33 12.55 -7.93
CA ASP A 128 16.84 12.11 -9.24
C ASP A 128 17.73 13.17 -9.93
N MET A 129 17.69 14.43 -9.48
CA MET A 129 18.49 15.51 -10.07
C MET A 129 19.98 15.44 -9.67
N MET A 130 20.27 15.04 -8.44
CA MET A 130 21.62 15.01 -7.86
C MET A 130 22.44 13.73 -8.12
N PRO A 131 21.84 12.52 -8.12
CA PRO A 131 22.60 11.29 -8.30
C PRO A 131 23.26 11.14 -9.68
N ALA A 132 24.40 10.46 -9.72
CA ALA A 132 25.18 10.09 -10.91
C ALA A 132 24.56 8.94 -11.72
N HIS A 133 23.30 9.12 -12.12
CA HIS A 133 22.54 8.18 -12.95
C HIS A 133 23.14 7.88 -14.33
N THR A 134 22.80 6.70 -14.84
CA THR A 134 23.09 6.29 -16.22
C THR A 134 22.50 7.21 -17.28
N ALA A 135 21.39 7.90 -16.99
CA ALA A 135 20.74 8.83 -17.90
C ALA A 135 21.61 10.06 -18.24
N TRP A 136 22.45 10.52 -17.30
CA TRP A 136 23.36 11.66 -17.55
C TRP A 136 24.44 11.30 -18.56
N TYR A 137 24.98 10.08 -18.48
CA TYR A 137 25.94 9.55 -19.44
C TYR A 137 25.30 9.34 -20.82
N LEU A 138 24.05 8.82 -20.86
CA LEU A 138 23.29 8.74 -22.10
C LEU A 138 23.18 10.10 -22.78
N ILE A 139 22.68 11.14 -22.09
CA ILE A 139 22.45 12.44 -22.75
C ILE A 139 23.76 13.11 -23.17
N PHE A 140 24.85 12.89 -22.44
CA PHE A 140 26.17 13.37 -22.82
C PHE A 140 26.62 12.74 -24.15
N PHE A 141 26.59 11.41 -24.26
CA PHE A 141 27.01 10.71 -25.46
C PHE A 141 26.05 10.93 -26.64
N SER A 142 24.73 10.98 -26.41
CA SER A 142 23.75 11.39 -27.43
C SER A 142 24.01 12.82 -27.92
N SER A 143 24.30 13.76 -27.02
CA SER A 143 24.64 15.14 -27.41
C SER A 143 25.95 15.22 -28.19
N LEU A 144 26.94 14.41 -27.83
CA LEU A 144 28.17 14.30 -28.61
C LEU A 144 27.89 13.75 -30.01
N ALA A 145 27.05 12.71 -30.10
CA ALA A 145 26.66 12.09 -31.36
C ALA A 145 25.93 13.08 -32.28
N TYR A 146 24.94 13.82 -31.78
CA TYR A 146 24.25 14.87 -32.52
C TYR A 146 25.17 16.05 -32.87
N CYS A 147 26.14 16.39 -32.02
CA CYS A 147 27.15 17.41 -32.32
C CYS A 147 28.06 17.00 -33.49
N CYS A 148 28.51 15.74 -33.51
CA CYS A 148 29.24 15.18 -34.64
C CYS A 148 28.39 15.14 -35.91
N LEU A 149 27.12 14.71 -35.79
CA LEU A 149 26.20 14.66 -36.92
C LEU A 149 25.95 16.04 -37.54
N ALA A 150 25.68 17.04 -36.72
CA ALA A 150 25.47 18.43 -37.14
C ALA A 150 26.73 19.00 -37.83
N ARG A 151 27.93 18.71 -37.31
CA ARG A 151 29.20 19.04 -37.98
C ARG A 151 29.38 18.31 -39.30
N GLY A 152 28.99 17.03 -39.39
CA GLY A 152 29.02 16.25 -40.62
C GLY A 152 28.13 16.85 -41.70
N TRP A 153 26.92 17.26 -41.30
CA TRP A 153 25.95 17.89 -42.17
C TRP A 153 26.41 19.25 -42.69
N SER A 154 26.93 20.12 -41.82
CA SER A 154 27.36 21.47 -42.22
C SER A 154 28.68 21.47 -43.00
N SER A 155 29.64 20.63 -42.62
CA SER A 155 30.94 20.55 -43.32
C SER A 155 30.92 19.70 -44.60
N GLY A 156 29.87 18.90 -44.82
CA GLY A 156 29.79 17.95 -45.94
C GLY A 156 30.73 16.75 -45.82
N ARG A 157 31.36 16.52 -44.66
CA ARG A 157 32.35 15.46 -44.46
C ARG A 157 31.73 14.21 -43.84
N ARG A 158 31.71 13.11 -44.60
CA ARG A 158 31.10 11.83 -44.20
C ARG A 158 31.78 11.17 -42.99
N ARG A 159 33.07 11.43 -42.74
CA ARG A 159 33.82 10.85 -41.60
C ARG A 159 33.18 11.13 -40.24
N TRP A 160 32.43 12.24 -40.13
CA TRP A 160 31.70 12.59 -38.92
C TRP A 160 30.54 11.62 -38.62
N GLY A 161 30.03 10.91 -39.64
CA GLY A 161 29.06 9.83 -39.45
C GLY A 161 29.61 8.74 -38.54
N ALA A 162 30.86 8.29 -38.78
CA ALA A 162 31.52 7.29 -37.93
C ALA A 162 31.74 7.78 -36.49
N ALA A 163 32.15 9.04 -36.31
CA ALA A 163 32.29 9.62 -34.97
C ALA A 163 30.92 9.75 -34.24
N SER A 164 29.87 10.14 -34.97
CA SER A 164 28.50 10.20 -34.45
C SER A 164 28.00 8.80 -34.06
N GLY A 165 28.22 7.81 -34.91
CA GLY A 165 27.93 6.41 -34.63
C GLY A 165 28.62 5.91 -33.38
N ALA A 166 29.94 6.11 -33.26
CA ALA A 166 30.70 5.69 -32.09
C ALA A 166 30.15 6.31 -30.79
N ALA A 167 29.79 7.59 -30.82
CA ALA A 167 29.15 8.26 -29.68
C ALA A 167 27.76 7.68 -29.38
N PHE A 168 26.93 7.36 -30.38
CA PHE A 168 25.65 6.67 -30.14
C PHE A 168 25.84 5.24 -29.59
N GLY A 169 26.86 4.52 -30.05
CA GLY A 169 27.20 3.21 -29.50
C GLY A 169 27.60 3.31 -28.01
N LEU A 170 28.33 4.35 -27.62
CA LEU A 170 28.60 4.64 -26.20
C LEU A 170 27.33 5.05 -25.44
N ALA A 171 26.44 5.85 -26.04
CA ALA A 171 25.15 6.21 -25.44
C ALA A 171 24.30 4.97 -25.16
N TRP A 172 24.27 4.02 -26.10
CA TRP A 172 23.62 2.71 -25.93
C TRP A 172 24.26 1.91 -24.80
N LEU A 173 25.58 1.82 -24.76
CA LEU A 173 26.28 1.14 -23.65
C LEU A 173 26.12 1.87 -22.31
N ALA A 174 25.73 3.15 -22.28
CA ALA A 174 25.36 3.87 -21.06
C ALA A 174 23.94 3.54 -20.59
N LYS A 175 22.97 3.46 -21.52
CA LYS A 175 21.59 3.03 -21.22
C LYS A 175 20.85 2.56 -22.48
N GLN A 176 20.09 1.47 -22.39
CA GLN A 176 19.35 0.87 -23.50
C GLN A 176 18.46 1.85 -24.31
N PRO A 177 17.71 2.79 -23.69
CA PRO A 177 16.84 3.71 -24.41
C PRO A 177 17.54 4.66 -25.40
N ALA A 178 18.87 4.76 -25.37
CA ALA A 178 19.63 5.55 -26.35
C ALA A 178 19.45 5.07 -27.80
N VAL A 179 19.01 3.81 -27.99
CA VAL A 179 18.67 3.29 -29.33
C VAL A 179 17.59 4.13 -30.02
N LEU A 180 16.72 4.80 -29.27
CA LEU A 180 15.71 5.72 -29.80
C LEU A 180 16.34 6.99 -30.36
N ASP A 181 17.35 7.56 -29.69
CA ASP A 181 18.07 8.73 -30.18
C ASP A 181 18.83 8.38 -31.48
N PHE A 182 19.44 7.20 -31.52
CA PHE A 182 20.09 6.66 -32.71
C PHE A 182 19.10 6.47 -33.87
N ALA A 183 17.91 5.91 -33.59
CA ALA A 183 16.85 5.74 -34.59
C ALA A 183 16.32 7.09 -35.11
N ALA A 184 16.18 8.09 -34.24
CA ALA A 184 15.81 9.46 -34.63
C ALA A 184 16.85 10.10 -35.56
N ALA A 185 18.15 9.90 -35.30
CA ALA A 185 19.22 10.37 -36.17
C ALA A 185 19.22 9.69 -37.55
N LEU A 186 19.01 8.37 -37.61
CA LEU A 186 18.87 7.64 -38.88
C LEU A 186 17.64 8.11 -39.68
N THR A 187 16.51 8.29 -39.00
CA THR A 187 15.27 8.77 -39.61
C THR A 187 15.47 10.18 -40.16
N LEU A 188 16.11 11.08 -39.40
CA LEU A 188 16.46 12.42 -39.85
C LEU A 188 17.29 12.39 -41.15
N LEU A 189 18.30 11.54 -41.21
CA LEU A 189 19.14 11.39 -42.42
C LEU A 189 18.35 10.80 -43.59
N ALA A 190 17.44 9.86 -43.35
CA ALA A 190 16.58 9.30 -44.39
C ALA A 190 15.62 10.36 -44.96
N ILE A 191 14.97 11.15 -44.10
CA ILE A 191 14.13 12.28 -44.50
C ILE A 191 14.96 13.29 -45.29
N ALA A 192 16.16 13.64 -44.81
CA ALA A 192 17.04 14.59 -45.50
C ALA A 192 17.51 14.08 -46.88
N ALA A 193 17.78 12.77 -47.01
CA ALA A 193 18.17 12.12 -48.26
C ALA A 193 17.05 12.13 -49.32
N PHE A 194 15.80 12.08 -48.87
CA PHE A 194 14.60 12.18 -49.70
C PHE A 194 14.30 13.64 -50.06
N ALA A 195 14.26 14.53 -49.06
CA ALA A 195 13.89 15.93 -49.22
C ALA A 195 14.93 16.77 -49.98
N ILE A 196 16.22 16.40 -49.93
CA ILE A 196 17.31 17.11 -50.62
C ILE A 196 18.10 16.12 -51.50
N PRO A 197 17.62 15.80 -52.72
CA PRO A 197 18.28 14.85 -53.60
C PRO A 197 19.77 15.15 -53.86
N GLN A 198 20.15 16.43 -53.91
CA GLN A 198 21.53 16.88 -54.13
C GLN A 198 22.46 16.51 -52.96
N ARG A 199 21.94 16.41 -51.73
CA ARG A 199 22.69 15.98 -50.53
C ARG A 199 22.50 14.50 -50.20
N ARG A 200 21.77 13.72 -51.01
CA ARG A 200 21.51 12.28 -50.77
C ARG A 200 22.77 11.47 -50.49
N ARG A 201 23.84 11.66 -51.28
CA ARG A 201 25.11 10.94 -51.09
C ARG A 201 25.79 11.27 -49.77
N LEU A 202 25.65 12.51 -49.28
CA LEU A 202 26.14 12.92 -47.97
C LEU A 202 25.31 12.27 -46.87
N ALA A 203 23.98 12.37 -46.95
CA ALA A 203 23.07 11.80 -45.96
C ALA A 203 23.24 10.28 -45.82
N VAL A 204 23.29 9.55 -46.93
CA VAL A 204 23.57 8.11 -46.96
C VAL A 204 24.96 7.81 -46.41
N GLY A 205 25.99 8.58 -46.80
CA GLY A 205 27.34 8.41 -46.30
C GLY A 205 27.46 8.65 -44.78
N LEU A 206 26.74 9.63 -44.24
CA LEU A 206 26.63 9.87 -42.80
C LEU A 206 25.88 8.72 -42.12
N GLY A 207 24.82 8.20 -42.72
CA GLY A 207 24.03 7.08 -42.18
C GLY A 207 24.82 5.77 -42.13
N VAL A 208 25.54 5.42 -43.21
CA VAL A 208 26.47 4.28 -43.23
C VAL A 208 27.57 4.46 -42.19
N GLY A 209 28.17 5.65 -42.14
CA GLY A 209 29.16 5.97 -41.12
C GLY A 209 28.61 5.78 -39.71
N LEU A 210 27.39 6.24 -39.45
CA LEU A 210 26.72 6.14 -38.16
C LEU A 210 26.45 4.67 -37.75
N LEU A 211 26.03 3.81 -38.69
CA LEU A 211 25.89 2.36 -38.46
C LEU A 211 27.23 1.69 -38.12
N VAL A 212 28.24 1.91 -38.96
CA VAL A 212 29.58 1.32 -38.77
C VAL A 212 30.21 1.82 -37.47
N GLY A 213 30.10 3.12 -37.20
CA GLY A 213 30.62 3.75 -35.99
C GLY A 213 29.98 3.20 -34.73
N ALA A 214 28.65 3.01 -34.71
CA ALA A 214 27.93 2.49 -33.55
C ALA A 214 28.26 1.02 -33.26
N ALA A 215 28.53 0.23 -34.31
CA ALA A 215 28.92 -1.16 -34.16
C ALA A 215 30.27 -1.33 -33.43
N ILE A 216 31.21 -0.39 -33.55
CA ILE A 216 32.55 -0.51 -32.97
C ILE A 216 32.53 -0.64 -31.43
N PRO A 217 32.05 0.33 -30.64
CA PRO A 217 32.06 0.22 -29.18
C PRO A 217 31.19 -0.94 -28.69
N VAL A 218 30.07 -1.22 -29.38
CA VAL A 218 29.18 -2.35 -29.05
C VAL A 218 29.90 -3.68 -29.26
N ALA A 219 30.56 -3.87 -30.42
CA ALA A 219 31.33 -5.08 -30.71
C ALA A 219 32.53 -5.25 -29.76
N LEU A 220 33.19 -4.16 -29.37
CA LEU A 220 34.25 -4.19 -28.35
C LEU A 220 33.72 -4.65 -27.00
N ALA A 221 32.57 -4.14 -26.56
CA ALA A 221 31.93 -4.60 -25.33
C ALA A 221 31.53 -6.08 -25.42
N MET A 222 30.90 -6.49 -26.52
CA MET A 222 30.55 -7.90 -26.76
C MET A 222 31.78 -8.81 -26.72
N GLY A 223 32.86 -8.42 -27.42
CA GLY A 223 34.13 -9.14 -27.42
C GLY A 223 34.73 -9.24 -26.03
N TYR A 224 34.73 -8.14 -25.26
CA TYR A 224 35.20 -8.12 -23.87
C TYR A 224 34.44 -9.14 -22.99
N PHE A 225 33.11 -9.13 -23.00
CA PHE A 225 32.33 -10.08 -22.18
C PHE A 225 32.49 -11.52 -22.68
N ALA A 226 32.68 -11.74 -23.98
CA ALA A 226 32.97 -13.06 -24.53
C ALA A 226 34.32 -13.61 -24.05
N THR A 227 35.40 -12.80 -24.13
CA THR A 227 36.74 -13.25 -23.70
C THR A 227 36.86 -13.46 -22.19
N HIS A 228 35.97 -12.87 -21.40
CA HIS A 228 35.92 -13.04 -19.95
C HIS A 228 34.89 -14.09 -19.50
N GLY A 229 34.28 -14.84 -20.42
CA GLY A 229 33.30 -15.88 -20.08
C GLY A 229 32.00 -15.34 -19.46
N ALA A 230 31.67 -14.07 -19.70
CA ALA A 230 30.52 -13.36 -19.16
C ALA A 230 29.46 -13.02 -20.24
N TRP A 231 29.61 -13.55 -21.46
CA TRP A 231 28.72 -13.28 -22.59
C TRP A 231 27.26 -13.65 -22.29
N ALA A 232 27.02 -14.86 -21.77
CA ALA A 232 25.68 -15.34 -21.47
C ALA A 232 24.99 -14.48 -20.41
N ASP A 233 25.71 -14.16 -19.32
CA ASP A 233 25.21 -13.31 -18.24
C ASP A 233 24.93 -11.87 -18.73
N TYR A 234 25.84 -11.31 -19.53
CA TYR A 234 25.66 -9.99 -20.14
C TYR A 234 24.37 -9.94 -20.96
N VAL A 235 24.17 -10.88 -21.88
CA VAL A 235 22.96 -10.93 -22.71
C VAL A 235 21.73 -11.16 -21.84
N TYR A 236 21.80 -12.07 -20.87
CA TYR A 236 20.67 -12.40 -20.01
C TYR A 236 20.20 -11.18 -19.21
N TYR A 237 21.07 -10.55 -18.42
CA TYR A 237 20.65 -9.47 -17.53
C TYR A 237 20.30 -8.19 -18.29
N THR A 238 21.05 -7.84 -19.33
CA THR A 238 20.81 -6.56 -20.04
C THR A 238 19.64 -6.61 -21.01
N TRP A 239 19.35 -7.78 -21.58
CA TRP A 239 18.32 -7.93 -22.62
C TRP A 239 17.24 -8.94 -22.27
N THR A 240 17.58 -10.18 -21.96
CA THR A 240 16.58 -11.23 -21.74
C THR A 240 15.70 -10.88 -20.54
N TYR A 241 16.29 -10.58 -19.39
CA TYR A 241 15.57 -10.20 -18.17
C TYR A 241 14.69 -8.96 -18.40
N ASN A 242 15.23 -7.91 -19.04
CA ASN A 242 14.46 -6.70 -19.31
C ASN A 242 13.24 -6.96 -20.21
N ASN A 243 13.41 -7.72 -21.29
CA ASN A 243 12.36 -7.92 -22.30
C ASN A 243 11.35 -9.02 -21.97
N THR A 244 11.70 -9.98 -21.10
CA THR A 244 10.85 -11.13 -20.78
C THR A 244 10.21 -11.04 -19.40
N LEU A 245 10.84 -10.35 -18.45
CA LEU A 245 10.37 -10.26 -17.06
C LEU A 245 10.12 -8.81 -16.63
N TYR A 246 11.15 -7.95 -16.63
CA TYR A 246 11.09 -6.63 -15.98
C TYR A 246 10.09 -5.64 -16.62
N VAL A 247 10.16 -5.46 -17.94
CA VAL A 247 9.29 -4.53 -18.68
C VAL A 247 7.87 -5.11 -18.87
N PRO A 248 7.69 -6.39 -19.23
CA PRO A 248 6.36 -6.98 -19.40
C PRO A 248 5.51 -7.04 -18.13
N ASP A 249 6.11 -7.03 -16.94
CA ASP A 249 5.38 -7.04 -15.65
C ASP A 249 4.52 -5.77 -15.45
N VAL A 250 4.73 -4.72 -16.26
CA VAL A 250 3.84 -3.55 -16.31
C VAL A 250 2.92 -3.63 -17.56
N PRO A 251 1.60 -3.53 -17.38
CA PRO A 251 0.64 -3.51 -18.49
C PRO A 251 0.96 -2.47 -19.56
N ARG A 252 0.62 -2.76 -20.83
CA ARG A 252 0.89 -1.85 -21.96
C ARG A 252 0.21 -0.48 -21.79
N ALA A 253 -1.01 -0.45 -21.26
CA ALA A 253 -1.74 0.80 -21.06
C ALA A 253 -1.05 1.72 -20.05
N GLU A 254 -0.60 1.17 -18.92
CA GLU A 254 0.18 1.91 -17.91
C GLU A 254 1.52 2.40 -18.47
N ARG A 255 2.19 1.56 -19.27
CA ARG A 255 3.39 1.94 -20.02
C ARG A 255 3.17 3.14 -20.92
N TRP A 256 2.08 3.17 -21.68
CA TRP A 256 1.77 4.34 -22.51
C TRP A 256 1.38 5.56 -21.69
N ALA A 257 0.70 5.36 -20.55
CA ALA A 257 0.28 6.45 -19.67
C ALA A 257 1.46 7.28 -19.14
N THR A 258 2.67 6.70 -18.98
CA THR A 258 3.85 7.44 -18.51
C THR A 258 4.42 8.45 -19.51
N ILE A 259 3.87 8.56 -20.73
CA ILE A 259 4.18 9.67 -21.64
C ILE A 259 3.84 11.04 -21.04
N ARG A 260 2.90 11.08 -20.07
CA ARG A 260 2.51 12.31 -19.36
C ARG A 260 3.54 12.79 -18.33
N VAL A 261 4.42 11.90 -17.85
CA VAL A 261 5.31 12.17 -16.71
C VAL A 261 6.19 13.41 -16.90
N PRO A 262 6.84 13.64 -18.06
CA PRO A 262 7.60 14.87 -18.29
C PRO A 262 6.76 16.15 -18.17
N PHE A 263 5.48 16.09 -18.56
CA PHE A 263 4.55 17.21 -18.45
C PHE A 263 4.15 17.46 -17.00
N ASP A 264 3.85 16.41 -16.23
CA ASP A 264 3.54 16.52 -14.80
C ASP A 264 4.73 17.12 -14.02
N LEU A 265 5.95 16.66 -14.32
CA LEU A 265 7.18 17.23 -13.75
C LEU A 265 7.35 18.70 -14.12
N ALA A 266 7.18 19.04 -15.40
CA ALA A 266 7.30 20.42 -15.86
C ALA A 266 6.21 21.33 -15.25
N MET A 267 4.98 20.84 -15.10
CA MET A 267 3.89 21.55 -14.41
C MET A 267 4.23 21.83 -12.95
N ASN A 268 4.82 20.85 -12.25
CA ASN A 268 5.27 21.00 -10.86
C ASN A 268 6.41 22.01 -10.71
N VAL A 269 7.26 22.17 -11.73
CA VAL A 269 8.29 23.21 -11.75
C VAL A 269 7.67 24.58 -12.06
N SER A 270 6.99 24.70 -13.19
CA SER A 270 6.30 25.92 -13.61
C SER A 270 5.37 25.64 -14.79
N PRO A 271 4.08 26.01 -14.73
CA PRO A 271 3.17 25.95 -15.88
C PRO A 271 3.68 26.70 -17.11
N GLY A 272 4.49 27.76 -16.92
CA GLY A 272 5.12 28.49 -18.01
C GLY A 272 6.08 27.64 -18.84
N LEU A 273 6.69 26.58 -18.25
CA LEU A 273 7.66 25.73 -18.95
C LEU A 273 6.93 24.82 -19.93
N VAL A 274 5.76 24.32 -19.53
CA VAL A 274 4.87 23.54 -20.39
C VAL A 274 4.35 24.40 -21.53
N ALA A 275 3.89 25.62 -21.23
CA ALA A 275 3.47 26.56 -22.27
C ALA A 275 4.60 26.86 -23.27
N LEU A 276 5.82 27.11 -22.77
CA LEU A 276 7.00 27.34 -23.61
C LEU A 276 7.34 26.13 -24.49
N ALA A 277 7.30 24.92 -23.94
CA ALA A 277 7.54 23.68 -24.65
C ALA A 277 6.50 23.44 -25.76
N ILE A 278 5.22 23.64 -25.47
CA ILE A 278 4.12 23.49 -26.43
C ILE A 278 4.25 24.52 -27.55
N MET A 279 4.49 25.80 -27.23
CA MET A 279 4.69 26.84 -28.23
C MET A 279 5.88 26.53 -29.14
N ALA A 280 6.99 26.03 -28.57
CA ALA A 280 8.16 25.62 -29.34
C ALA A 280 7.84 24.44 -30.26
N ALA A 281 7.15 23.40 -29.75
CA ALA A 281 6.75 22.24 -30.51
C ALA A 281 5.80 22.60 -31.67
N VAL A 282 4.77 23.41 -31.41
CA VAL A 282 3.84 23.89 -32.45
C VAL A 282 4.57 24.73 -33.50
N GLY A 283 5.44 25.66 -33.07
CA GLY A 283 6.22 26.49 -33.99
C GLY A 283 7.16 25.67 -34.89
N LEU A 284 7.85 24.67 -34.32
CA LEU A 284 8.73 23.76 -35.05
C LEU A 284 7.95 22.84 -35.99
N LEU A 285 6.82 22.29 -35.55
CA LEU A 285 5.96 21.44 -36.37
C LEU A 285 5.38 22.22 -37.55
N TRP A 286 4.85 23.42 -37.30
CA TRP A 286 4.34 24.29 -38.35
C TRP A 286 5.43 24.67 -39.36
N ARG A 287 6.65 24.97 -38.88
CA ARG A 287 7.80 25.29 -39.73
C ARG A 287 8.22 24.09 -40.59
N THR A 288 8.29 22.89 -40.03
CA THR A 288 8.68 21.67 -40.77
C THR A 288 7.58 21.21 -41.74
N LEU A 289 6.31 21.27 -41.37
CA LEU A 289 5.18 20.97 -42.27
C LEU A 289 5.14 21.92 -43.47
N ARG A 290 5.42 23.21 -43.27
CA ARG A 290 5.53 24.19 -44.36
C ARG A 290 6.65 23.89 -45.35
N GLN A 291 7.70 23.16 -44.93
CA GLN A 291 8.78 22.75 -45.83
C GLN A 291 8.37 21.60 -46.74
N LEU A 292 7.48 20.71 -46.28
CA LEU A 292 7.00 19.56 -47.07
C LEU A 292 6.21 20.00 -48.32
N GLY A 293 5.61 21.19 -48.30
CA GLY A 293 4.84 21.75 -49.42
C GLY A 293 5.64 22.65 -50.38
N ARG A 294 6.95 22.83 -50.18
CA ARG A 294 7.80 23.72 -51.00
C ARG A 294 8.79 22.93 -51.85
N ALA A 295 9.10 23.47 -53.04
CA ALA A 295 10.11 22.88 -53.92
C ALA A 295 11.49 22.82 -53.23
N SER A 296 12.21 21.73 -53.50
CA SER A 296 13.48 21.32 -52.88
C SER A 296 14.50 22.46 -52.68
N GLY A 297 14.87 22.73 -51.42
CA GLY A 297 15.92 23.71 -51.05
C GLY A 297 15.96 24.10 -49.57
N ASP A 298 14.80 24.18 -48.91
CA ASP A 298 14.63 24.75 -47.55
C ASP A 298 14.56 23.71 -46.41
N PHE A 299 15.39 22.65 -46.44
CA PHE A 299 15.35 21.63 -45.38
C PHE A 299 16.04 22.12 -44.10
N ASP A 300 15.25 22.33 -43.04
CA ASP A 300 15.77 22.75 -41.73
C ASP A 300 16.20 21.55 -40.90
N PHE A 301 17.48 21.19 -41.03
CA PHE A 301 18.08 20.06 -40.33
C PHE A 301 17.97 20.21 -38.80
N LEU A 302 18.08 21.43 -38.26
CA LEU A 302 17.98 21.66 -36.83
C LEU A 302 16.55 21.40 -36.34
N ALA A 303 15.54 21.93 -37.03
CA ALA A 303 14.14 21.74 -36.62
C ALA A 303 13.73 20.26 -36.59
N TRP A 304 14.08 19.49 -37.64
CA TRP A 304 13.81 18.05 -37.68
C TRP A 304 14.57 17.27 -36.61
N MET A 305 15.83 17.66 -36.32
CA MET A 305 16.61 17.06 -35.23
C MET A 305 15.98 17.32 -33.86
N ILE A 306 15.51 18.54 -33.60
CA ILE A 306 14.83 18.89 -32.33
C ILE A 306 13.56 18.05 -32.15
N LEU A 307 12.72 17.96 -33.19
CA LEU A 307 11.48 17.19 -33.14
C LEU A 307 11.75 15.70 -32.94
N GLY A 308 12.66 15.12 -33.74
CA GLY A 308 13.01 13.70 -33.64
C GLY A 308 13.61 13.32 -32.29
N TRP A 309 14.53 14.14 -31.78
CA TRP A 309 15.18 13.88 -30.49
C TRP A 309 14.21 14.08 -29.32
N SER A 310 13.34 15.09 -29.37
CA SER A 310 12.30 15.29 -28.35
C SER A 310 11.28 14.15 -28.36
N ALA A 311 10.89 13.67 -29.55
CA ALA A 311 10.01 12.50 -29.69
C ALA A 311 10.67 11.22 -29.14
N ALA A 312 11.95 11.00 -29.40
CA ALA A 312 12.71 9.89 -28.83
C ALA A 312 12.75 9.95 -27.29
N GLY A 313 13.00 11.14 -26.72
CA GLY A 313 12.96 11.37 -25.28
C GLY A 313 11.58 11.12 -24.66
N LEU A 314 10.51 11.61 -25.30
CA LEU A 314 9.13 11.35 -24.85
C LEU A 314 8.76 9.86 -24.93
N PHE A 315 9.09 9.20 -26.04
CA PHE A 315 8.82 7.77 -26.19
C PHE A 315 9.66 6.91 -25.21
N SER A 316 10.86 7.37 -24.83
CA SER A 316 11.69 6.65 -23.86
C SER A 316 11.00 6.48 -22.49
N THR A 317 10.14 7.42 -22.09
CA THR A 317 9.43 7.35 -20.80
C THR A 317 8.35 6.28 -20.79
N THR A 318 7.89 5.81 -21.96
CA THR A 318 6.85 4.78 -22.08
C THR A 318 7.38 3.35 -22.01
N LEU A 319 8.71 3.17 -22.16
CA LEU A 319 9.30 1.83 -22.28
C LEU A 319 9.07 0.98 -21.03
N SER A 320 9.34 1.51 -19.84
CA SER A 320 9.30 0.76 -18.58
C SER A 320 7.93 0.79 -17.88
N GLY A 321 7.14 1.84 -18.12
CA GLY A 321 5.87 2.13 -17.46
C GLY A 321 5.95 2.51 -16.00
N ARG A 322 7.17 2.64 -15.45
CA ARG A 322 7.39 3.17 -14.10
C ARG A 322 7.63 4.66 -14.23
N GLY A 323 6.83 5.48 -13.55
CA GLY A 323 6.84 6.95 -13.68
C GLY A 323 8.05 7.65 -13.05
N PHE A 324 9.25 7.04 -13.08
CA PHE A 324 10.45 7.64 -12.48
C PHE A 324 10.89 8.90 -13.22
N SER A 325 11.22 9.94 -12.46
CA SER A 325 11.50 11.25 -13.04
C SER A 325 12.79 11.27 -13.85
N HIS A 326 13.77 10.43 -13.51
CA HIS A 326 15.01 10.30 -14.27
C HIS A 326 14.84 9.71 -15.69
N TYR A 327 13.68 9.11 -16.05
CA TYR A 327 13.42 8.74 -17.44
C TYR A 327 13.19 9.96 -18.33
N SER A 328 12.69 11.06 -17.75
CA SER A 328 12.50 12.33 -18.45
C SER A 328 13.81 13.06 -18.76
N ILE A 329 14.95 12.62 -18.20
CA ILE A 329 16.27 13.23 -18.46
C ILE A 329 16.63 13.19 -19.95
N GLN A 330 16.26 12.12 -20.67
CA GLN A 330 16.55 11.96 -22.10
C GLN A 330 15.91 13.07 -22.95
N LEU A 331 14.83 13.70 -22.47
CA LEU A 331 14.15 14.81 -23.15
C LEU A 331 14.90 16.15 -23.04
N ILE A 332 15.77 16.31 -22.03
CA ILE A 332 16.37 17.60 -21.68
C ILE A 332 17.10 18.27 -22.86
N PRO A 333 17.99 17.61 -23.62
CA PRO A 333 18.71 18.28 -24.69
C PRO A 333 17.80 18.77 -25.83
N GLY A 334 16.84 17.94 -26.25
CA GLY A 334 15.86 18.27 -27.29
C GLY A 334 14.94 19.41 -26.86
N LEU A 335 14.40 19.35 -25.64
CA LEU A 335 13.57 20.39 -25.07
C LEU A 335 14.34 21.72 -24.90
N SER A 336 15.60 21.66 -24.46
CA SER A 336 16.45 22.84 -24.33
C SER A 336 16.68 23.53 -25.68
N LEU A 337 16.93 22.74 -26.74
CA LEU A 337 17.03 23.28 -28.10
C LEU A 337 15.70 23.84 -28.60
N ALA A 338 14.56 23.21 -28.29
CA ALA A 338 13.24 23.73 -28.66
C ALA A 338 12.94 25.08 -28.00
N CYS A 339 13.13 25.19 -26.69
CA CYS A 339 12.97 26.44 -25.94
C CYS A 339 13.97 27.50 -26.45
N GLY A 340 15.23 27.13 -26.64
CA GLY A 340 16.25 28.01 -27.19
C GLY A 340 15.94 28.49 -28.60
N TRP A 341 15.36 27.62 -29.44
CA TRP A 341 14.93 27.98 -30.80
C TRP A 341 13.81 29.01 -30.74
N LEU A 342 12.74 28.75 -29.97
CA LEU A 342 11.60 29.65 -29.88
C LEU A 342 12.01 31.04 -29.37
N LEU A 343 12.77 31.10 -28.27
CA LEU A 343 13.21 32.38 -27.71
C LEU A 343 14.18 33.11 -28.64
N ALA A 344 15.04 32.41 -29.37
CA ALA A 344 15.89 33.02 -30.38
C ALA A 344 15.06 33.65 -31.52
N GLN A 345 13.95 33.01 -31.94
CA GLN A 345 13.07 33.61 -32.95
C GLN A 345 12.43 34.90 -32.45
N VAL A 346 11.98 34.94 -31.19
CA VAL A 346 11.47 36.17 -30.57
C VAL A 346 12.53 37.27 -30.58
N ILE A 347 13.77 36.95 -30.21
CA ILE A 347 14.88 37.92 -30.20
C ILE A 347 15.21 38.45 -31.60
N ARG A 348 15.17 37.59 -32.64
CA ARG A 348 15.51 37.98 -34.02
C ARG A 348 14.43 38.76 -34.73
N HIS A 349 13.16 38.50 -34.43
CA HIS A 349 12.02 39.04 -35.15
C HIS A 349 11.19 39.96 -34.25
N PRO A 350 11.64 41.21 -34.01
CA PRO A 350 10.86 42.18 -33.27
C PRO A 350 9.51 42.45 -33.96
N PRO A 351 8.43 42.67 -33.20
CA PRO A 351 7.20 43.19 -33.78
C PRO A 351 7.45 44.58 -34.38
N THR A 352 6.67 44.95 -35.40
CA THR A 352 6.87 46.16 -36.22
C THR A 352 6.93 47.46 -35.40
N TRP A 353 6.23 47.52 -34.27
CA TRP A 353 6.22 48.66 -33.35
C TRP A 353 7.43 48.72 -32.39
N ALA A 354 8.24 47.66 -32.30
CA ALA A 354 9.37 47.54 -31.36
C ALA A 354 10.74 47.44 -32.06
N ALA A 355 10.81 47.62 -33.39
CA ALA A 355 11.99 47.38 -34.23
C ALA A 355 13.14 48.42 -34.08
N GLY A 356 13.41 48.90 -32.86
CA GLY A 356 14.46 49.86 -32.55
C GLY A 356 15.78 49.21 -32.09
N ARG A 357 16.86 50.03 -32.02
CA ARG A 357 18.20 49.64 -31.55
C ARG A 357 18.21 48.96 -30.16
N TYR A 358 17.20 49.24 -29.34
CA TYR A 358 17.09 48.74 -27.97
C TYR A 358 16.30 47.43 -27.83
N TRP A 359 15.70 46.87 -28.90
CA TRP A 359 14.91 45.63 -28.81
C TRP A 359 15.68 44.49 -28.15
N ARG A 360 16.84 44.15 -28.71
CA ARG A 360 17.65 43.00 -28.28
C ARG A 360 18.08 43.08 -26.80
N PRO A 361 18.65 44.20 -26.30
CA PRO A 361 18.96 44.29 -24.88
C PRO A 361 17.69 44.30 -24.01
N SER A 362 16.62 44.99 -24.42
CA SER A 362 15.37 45.04 -23.63
C SER A 362 14.70 43.67 -23.51
N ILE A 363 14.55 42.94 -24.62
CA ILE A 363 13.96 41.60 -24.59
C ILE A 363 14.85 40.61 -23.84
N ALA A 364 16.18 40.72 -23.93
CA ALA A 364 17.08 39.89 -23.15
C ALA A 364 16.92 40.13 -21.64
N VAL A 365 16.81 41.39 -21.20
CA VAL A 365 16.51 41.74 -19.80
C VAL A 365 15.13 41.22 -19.39
N LEU A 366 14.10 41.38 -20.22
CA LEU A 366 12.77 40.85 -19.93
C LEU A 366 12.77 39.32 -19.80
N LEU A 367 13.48 38.60 -20.67
CA LEU A 367 13.61 37.13 -20.58
C LEU A 367 14.39 36.71 -19.33
N LEU A 368 15.41 37.46 -18.93
CA LEU A 368 16.13 37.24 -17.66
C LEU A 368 15.23 37.45 -16.45
N LEU A 369 14.45 38.54 -16.41
CA LEU A 369 13.50 38.83 -15.33
C LEU A 369 12.36 37.81 -15.29
N ALA A 370 11.79 37.46 -16.44
CA ALA A 370 10.75 36.44 -16.56
C ALA A 370 11.27 35.07 -16.14
N GLY A 371 12.47 34.67 -16.59
CA GLY A 371 13.14 33.45 -16.16
C GLY A 371 13.42 33.45 -14.65
N GLY A 372 13.91 34.56 -14.10
CA GLY A 372 14.10 34.74 -12.66
C GLY A 372 12.80 34.55 -11.89
N ALA A 373 11.73 35.26 -12.25
CA ALA A 373 10.42 35.12 -11.60
C ALA A 373 9.84 33.70 -11.72
N MET A 374 10.05 33.06 -12.88
CA MET A 374 9.53 31.73 -13.19
C MET A 374 10.25 30.61 -12.42
N PHE A 375 11.56 30.72 -12.23
CA PHE A 375 12.38 29.62 -11.71
C PHE A 375 12.97 29.87 -10.31
N TRP A 376 12.94 31.09 -9.79
CA TRP A 376 13.51 31.42 -8.48
C TRP A 376 12.94 30.55 -7.35
N ARG A 377 11.61 30.50 -7.22
CA ARG A 377 10.94 29.73 -6.15
C ARG A 377 11.25 28.22 -6.23
N PRO A 378 11.14 27.54 -7.39
CA PRO A 378 11.57 26.15 -7.51
C PRO A 378 13.04 25.94 -7.15
N VAL A 379 13.95 26.80 -7.64
CA VAL A 379 15.38 26.70 -7.35
C VAL A 379 15.63 26.84 -5.84
N GLU A 380 15.11 27.89 -5.22
CA GLU A 380 15.22 28.16 -3.78
C GLU A 380 14.67 27.01 -2.95
N SER A 381 13.50 26.48 -3.32
CA SER A 381 12.90 25.32 -2.64
C SER A 381 13.83 24.11 -2.68
N ARG A 382 14.46 23.81 -3.84
CA ARG A 382 15.41 22.70 -3.94
C ARG A 382 16.64 22.91 -3.06
N PHE A 383 17.19 24.13 -3.00
CA PHE A 383 18.31 24.45 -2.11
C PHE A 383 17.99 24.18 -0.63
N ARG A 384 16.79 24.55 -0.17
CA ARG A 384 16.39 24.35 1.24
C ARG A 384 16.20 22.88 1.63
N HIS A 385 15.96 21.99 0.68
CA HIS A 385 15.68 20.57 0.95
C HIS A 385 16.87 19.64 0.67
N MET A 386 18.08 20.18 0.37
CA MET A 386 19.26 19.35 0.10
C MET A 386 19.83 18.63 1.35
N ASP A 387 19.65 19.19 2.55
CA ASP A 387 20.20 18.68 3.82
C ASP A 387 19.16 18.01 4.71
N LEU A 388 18.45 16.98 4.20
CA LEU A 388 17.67 16.12 5.08
C LEU A 388 18.57 14.98 5.60
N PRO A 389 18.89 14.95 6.91
CA PRO A 389 19.62 13.82 7.49
C PRO A 389 18.80 12.54 7.32
N GLU A 390 19.51 11.42 7.16
CA GLU A 390 18.91 10.07 7.12
C GLU A 390 19.45 9.27 8.31
N PRO A 391 18.92 9.52 9.54
CA PRO A 391 19.54 9.05 10.79
C PRO A 391 19.74 7.54 10.82
N THR A 392 18.84 6.79 10.20
CA THR A 392 18.92 5.33 10.09
C THR A 392 20.15 4.86 9.32
N ILE A 393 20.50 5.52 8.21
CA ILE A 393 21.66 5.15 7.39
C ILE A 393 22.96 5.50 8.11
N GLU A 394 23.01 6.61 8.83
CA GLU A 394 24.19 7.03 9.61
C GLU A 394 24.47 6.04 10.75
N VAL A 395 23.45 5.70 11.55
CA VAL A 395 23.55 4.70 12.63
C VAL A 395 24.00 3.35 12.07
N LEU A 396 23.35 2.86 11.00
CA LEU A 396 23.71 1.59 10.39
C LEU A 396 25.15 1.60 9.84
N THR A 397 25.59 2.70 9.24
CA THR A 397 26.95 2.87 8.74
C THR A 397 27.98 2.79 9.87
N ALA A 398 27.71 3.46 11.00
CA ALA A 398 28.58 3.43 12.17
C ALA A 398 28.70 2.01 12.74
N LEU A 399 27.57 1.32 12.93
CA LEU A 399 27.53 -0.06 13.44
C LEU A 399 28.25 -1.04 12.51
N ILE A 400 28.06 -0.94 11.19
CA ILE A 400 28.78 -1.79 10.23
C ILE A 400 30.28 -1.56 10.34
N ARG A 401 30.74 -0.30 10.40
CA ARG A 401 32.18 0.01 10.52
C ARG A 401 32.77 -0.42 11.86
N GLN A 402 31.99 -0.39 12.93
CA GLN A 402 32.41 -0.87 14.25
C GLN A 402 32.59 -2.39 14.27
N HIS A 403 31.75 -3.14 13.54
CA HIS A 403 31.76 -4.61 13.56
C HIS A 403 32.45 -5.26 12.36
N SER A 404 33.08 -4.50 11.45
CA SER A 404 33.80 -5.03 10.28
C SER A 404 35.05 -4.23 9.93
N ARG A 405 36.07 -4.91 9.40
CA ARG A 405 37.29 -4.30 8.86
C ARG A 405 37.06 -3.72 7.46
N PRO A 406 37.87 -2.74 7.01
CA PRO A 406 37.76 -2.17 5.66
C PRO A 406 37.75 -3.19 4.52
N GLU A 407 38.53 -4.26 4.66
CA GLU A 407 38.65 -5.35 3.68
C GLU A 407 37.54 -6.41 3.77
N ASP A 408 36.73 -6.39 4.84
CA ASP A 408 35.65 -7.35 5.03
C ASP A 408 34.53 -7.12 4.00
N ARG A 409 33.94 -8.22 3.57
CA ARG A 409 32.74 -8.21 2.74
C ARG A 409 31.50 -8.36 3.61
N ILE A 410 30.42 -7.72 3.22
CA ILE A 410 29.12 -7.83 3.91
C ILE A 410 28.06 -8.35 2.93
N HIS A 411 26.95 -8.84 3.45
CA HIS A 411 25.78 -9.16 2.64
C HIS A 411 24.58 -8.40 3.17
N VAL A 412 23.85 -7.73 2.28
CA VAL A 412 22.61 -7.03 2.60
C VAL A 412 21.47 -7.84 2.01
N TRP A 413 20.68 -8.47 2.87
CA TRP A 413 19.42 -9.12 2.49
C TRP A 413 18.33 -8.06 2.37
N GLY A 414 17.84 -7.83 1.14
CA GLY A 414 16.97 -6.70 0.82
C GLY A 414 17.22 -6.02 -0.52
N TYR A 415 16.66 -4.81 -0.66
CA TYR A 415 16.84 -3.87 -1.78
C TYR A 415 17.46 -2.53 -1.29
N ASN A 416 18.57 -2.63 -0.53
CA ASN A 416 19.27 -1.49 0.06
C ASN A 416 20.78 -1.46 -0.29
N PRO A 417 21.14 -1.40 -1.59
CA PRO A 417 22.54 -1.37 -2.03
C PRO A 417 23.32 -0.14 -1.55
N GLU A 418 22.64 0.94 -1.12
CA GLU A 418 23.29 2.12 -0.52
C GLU A 418 24.17 1.77 0.67
N ILE A 419 23.84 0.70 1.42
CA ILE A 419 24.57 0.25 2.61
C ILE A 419 26.02 -0.08 2.25
N TYR A 420 26.30 -0.68 1.09
CA TYR A 420 27.66 -0.98 0.64
C TYR A 420 28.48 0.30 0.42
N ALA A 421 27.88 1.28 -0.27
CA ALA A 421 28.54 2.53 -0.61
C ALA A 421 28.84 3.40 0.61
N VAL A 422 27.88 3.55 1.53
CA VAL A 422 28.07 4.37 2.74
C VAL A 422 28.99 3.70 3.75
N SER A 423 28.92 2.38 3.91
CA SER A 423 29.81 1.63 4.80
C SER A 423 31.21 1.44 4.22
N ARG A 424 31.38 1.59 2.90
CA ARG A 424 32.60 1.27 2.15
C ARG A 424 32.99 -0.18 2.36
N ARG A 425 32.03 -1.08 2.12
CA ARG A 425 32.22 -2.53 2.20
C ARG A 425 31.76 -3.15 0.90
N LEU A 426 32.56 -4.08 0.39
CA LEU A 426 32.18 -4.81 -0.81
C LEU A 426 31.11 -5.86 -0.49
N PRO A 427 30.22 -6.16 -1.45
CA PRO A 427 29.31 -7.27 -1.30
C PRO A 427 30.07 -8.61 -1.27
N ALA A 428 29.60 -9.53 -0.43
CA ALA A 428 30.08 -10.91 -0.34
C ALA A 428 29.64 -11.74 -1.56
N THR A 429 28.52 -11.36 -2.16
CA THR A 429 27.87 -12.06 -3.28
C THR A 429 27.85 -11.19 -4.53
N ARG A 430 27.73 -11.78 -5.72
CA ARG A 430 27.56 -11.01 -6.97
C ARG A 430 26.27 -10.17 -7.00
N PHE A 431 25.29 -10.53 -6.19
CA PHE A 431 24.01 -9.84 -6.08
C PHE A 431 24.12 -8.66 -5.13
N LEU A 432 24.07 -7.43 -5.66
CA LEU A 432 24.04 -6.19 -4.87
C LEU A 432 22.70 -5.98 -4.17
N TYR A 433 21.67 -6.65 -4.66
CA TYR A 433 20.32 -6.65 -4.12
C TYR A 433 19.63 -7.97 -4.51
N ASN A 434 18.66 -8.40 -3.70
CA ASN A 434 18.20 -9.80 -3.72
C ASN A 434 16.98 -10.03 -4.62
N THR A 435 16.62 -9.05 -5.45
CA THR A 435 15.45 -9.12 -6.34
C THR A 435 15.55 -10.27 -7.32
N PHE A 436 16.76 -10.56 -7.83
CA PHE A 436 17.01 -11.66 -8.75
C PHE A 436 16.84 -13.05 -8.10
N VAL A 437 17.12 -13.17 -6.79
CA VAL A 437 17.00 -14.45 -6.06
C VAL A 437 15.61 -14.68 -5.45
N THR A 438 14.84 -13.60 -5.23
CA THR A 438 13.47 -13.64 -4.70
C THR A 438 12.38 -13.53 -5.78
N GLY A 439 12.72 -13.09 -6.98
CA GLY A 439 11.77 -12.80 -8.06
C GLY A 439 11.00 -11.48 -7.86
N MET A 440 11.38 -10.68 -6.86
CA MET A 440 10.83 -9.35 -6.70
C MET A 440 11.24 -8.47 -7.89
N ILE A 441 10.29 -7.75 -8.46
CA ILE A 441 10.52 -6.72 -9.46
C ILE A 441 10.18 -5.39 -8.78
N PRO A 442 11.20 -4.53 -8.52
CA PRO A 442 11.00 -3.31 -7.75
C PRO A 442 9.86 -2.46 -8.28
N TRP A 443 9.01 -2.01 -7.37
CA TRP A 443 7.89 -1.09 -7.64
C TRP A 443 6.81 -1.67 -8.57
N THR A 444 6.69 -2.99 -8.66
CA THR A 444 5.72 -3.62 -9.59
C THR A 444 4.98 -4.79 -8.97
N ASN A 445 5.68 -5.82 -8.50
CA ASN A 445 5.06 -7.00 -7.90
C ASN A 445 5.16 -7.01 -6.36
N LEU A 446 5.03 -5.82 -5.76
CA LEU A 446 5.18 -5.59 -4.32
C LEU A 446 4.02 -6.14 -3.49
N ASP A 447 2.88 -6.48 -4.10
CA ASP A 447 1.77 -7.17 -3.42
C ASP A 447 2.31 -8.42 -2.68
N PRO A 448 2.23 -8.48 -1.34
CA PRO A 448 2.70 -9.59 -0.52
C PRO A 448 2.10 -10.93 -0.93
N GLN A 449 0.91 -10.91 -1.54
CA GLN A 449 0.14 -12.09 -1.94
C GLN A 449 0.51 -12.61 -3.34
N LYS A 450 1.13 -11.79 -4.19
CA LYS A 450 1.49 -12.20 -5.57
C LYS A 450 2.63 -13.23 -5.52
N ASN A 451 2.46 -14.44 -6.03
CA ASN A 451 3.61 -15.35 -6.16
C ASN A 451 4.63 -14.75 -7.16
N THR A 452 5.89 -14.60 -6.74
CA THR A 452 6.99 -14.02 -7.53
C THR A 452 7.99 -15.03 -8.07
N ASP A 453 7.78 -16.33 -7.83
CA ASP A 453 8.68 -17.40 -8.28
C ASP A 453 8.92 -17.38 -9.79
N TYR A 454 7.94 -16.91 -10.58
CA TYR A 454 8.06 -16.76 -12.04
C TYR A 454 9.20 -15.83 -12.49
N ALA A 455 9.64 -14.91 -11.62
CA ALA A 455 10.69 -13.93 -11.90
C ALA A 455 12.01 -14.23 -11.18
N VAL A 456 12.10 -15.34 -10.44
CA VAL A 456 13.38 -15.80 -9.85
C VAL A 456 14.33 -16.15 -10.99
N VAL A 457 15.50 -15.50 -11.01
CA VAL A 457 16.50 -15.75 -12.05
C VAL A 457 17.01 -17.20 -11.92
N PRO A 458 17.01 -18.00 -13.00
CA PRO A 458 17.45 -19.39 -12.95
C PRO A 458 18.86 -19.54 -12.39
N GLY A 459 19.04 -20.46 -11.42
CA GLY A 459 20.33 -20.74 -10.79
C GLY A 459 20.85 -19.66 -9.83
N SER A 460 20.14 -18.55 -9.65
CA SER A 460 20.61 -17.40 -8.86
C SER A 460 20.80 -17.72 -7.37
N ARG A 461 19.95 -18.57 -6.78
CA ARG A 461 20.08 -19.02 -5.38
C ARG A 461 21.35 -19.85 -5.18
N ASP A 462 21.65 -20.77 -6.10
CA ASP A 462 22.86 -21.59 -6.06
C ASP A 462 24.12 -20.73 -6.24
N GLN A 463 24.08 -19.76 -7.16
CA GLN A 463 25.16 -18.80 -7.36
C GLN A 463 25.39 -17.94 -6.11
N LEU A 464 24.32 -17.48 -5.46
CA LEU A 464 24.43 -16.70 -4.22
C LEU A 464 25.12 -17.53 -3.15
N LEU A 465 24.70 -18.78 -2.96
CA LEU A 465 25.26 -19.68 -1.95
C LEU A 465 26.72 -20.05 -2.28
N ALA A 466 27.06 -20.23 -3.55
CA ALA A 466 28.43 -20.47 -3.99
C ALA A 466 29.34 -19.26 -3.69
N ASP A 467 28.88 -18.04 -4.00
CA ASP A 467 29.61 -16.82 -3.68
C ASP A 467 29.74 -16.63 -2.16
N TRP A 468 28.66 -16.89 -1.41
CA TRP A 468 28.62 -16.84 0.06
C TRP A 468 29.66 -17.75 0.69
N ARG A 469 29.76 -19.00 0.24
CA ARG A 469 30.77 -19.95 0.76
C ARG A 469 32.18 -19.58 0.35
N ARG A 470 32.37 -19.00 -0.83
CA ARG A 470 33.68 -18.52 -1.31
C ARG A 470 34.16 -17.28 -0.56
N HIS A 471 33.24 -16.37 -0.25
CA HIS A 471 33.51 -15.13 0.47
C HIS A 471 32.50 -14.95 1.62
N PRO A 472 32.63 -15.70 2.74
CA PRO A 472 31.67 -15.62 3.83
C PRO A 472 31.53 -14.17 4.33
N PRO A 473 30.33 -13.58 4.33
CA PRO A 473 30.15 -12.21 4.78
C PRO A 473 30.57 -12.08 6.24
N ALA A 474 31.30 -11.02 6.60
CA ALA A 474 31.60 -10.71 7.99
C ALA A 474 30.32 -10.26 8.74
N LEU A 475 29.43 -9.57 8.02
CA LEU A 475 28.14 -9.09 8.49
C LEU A 475 27.04 -9.39 7.47
N VAL A 476 25.88 -9.78 7.98
CA VAL A 476 24.62 -9.91 7.23
C VAL A 476 23.66 -8.87 7.78
N ILE A 477 23.17 -7.99 6.91
CA ILE A 477 22.21 -6.96 7.25
C ILE A 477 20.87 -7.40 6.67
N ASP A 478 19.92 -7.73 7.53
CA ASP A 478 18.54 -8.01 7.14
C ASP A 478 17.75 -6.71 7.16
N SER A 479 17.42 -6.18 5.97
CA SER A 479 16.57 -4.99 5.83
C SER A 479 15.11 -5.35 5.59
N GLY A 480 14.68 -6.54 6.02
CA GLY A 480 13.42 -7.20 5.68
C GLY A 480 12.15 -6.35 5.80
N ALA A 481 12.14 -5.25 6.55
CA ALA A 481 10.98 -4.36 6.63
C ALA A 481 10.92 -3.27 5.54
N VAL A 482 11.94 -3.12 4.69
CA VAL A 482 12.11 -1.93 3.84
C VAL A 482 11.92 -2.28 2.36
N ARG A 483 11.29 -1.38 1.59
CA ARG A 483 11.13 -1.48 0.11
C ARG A 483 10.51 -2.80 -0.37
N GLY A 484 9.49 -3.27 0.33
CA GLY A 484 8.71 -4.45 -0.05
C GLY A 484 9.38 -5.81 0.22
N PHE A 485 10.51 -5.83 0.96
CA PHE A 485 11.21 -7.07 1.29
C PHE A 485 10.58 -7.89 2.42
N LEU A 486 9.51 -7.39 3.04
CA LEU A 486 8.81 -8.10 4.12
C LEU A 486 8.21 -9.42 3.65
N LYS A 487 7.93 -9.50 2.35
CA LYS A 487 7.50 -10.70 1.64
C LYS A 487 8.55 -11.82 1.62
N TYR A 488 9.83 -11.48 1.81
CA TYR A 488 10.94 -12.42 1.75
C TYR A 488 11.74 -12.38 3.06
N PRO A 489 11.11 -12.73 4.20
CA PRO A 489 11.81 -12.71 5.46
C PRO A 489 13.00 -13.68 5.40
N LEU A 490 14.16 -13.20 5.85
CA LEU A 490 15.43 -13.92 5.72
C LEU A 490 15.39 -15.31 6.36
N HIS A 491 14.70 -15.41 7.50
CA HIS A 491 14.57 -16.65 8.26
C HIS A 491 13.66 -17.71 7.60
N GLN A 492 12.81 -17.33 6.63
CA GLN A 492 11.99 -18.30 5.87
C GLN A 492 12.72 -18.80 4.61
N GLN A 493 13.91 -18.28 4.31
CA GLN A 493 14.71 -18.74 3.19
C GLN A 493 15.38 -20.06 3.55
N SER A 494 14.66 -21.17 3.37
CA SER A 494 15.12 -22.53 3.73
C SER A 494 16.46 -22.93 3.10
N TRP A 495 16.83 -22.31 1.99
CA TRP A 495 18.09 -22.54 1.26
C TRP A 495 19.27 -21.69 1.76
N LEU A 496 19.03 -20.65 2.57
CA LEU A 496 20.07 -19.73 3.08
C LEU A 496 20.13 -19.70 4.62
N TRP A 497 18.98 -19.73 5.29
CA TRP A 497 18.91 -19.63 6.74
C TRP A 497 19.74 -20.68 7.49
N PRO A 498 19.85 -21.96 7.06
CA PRO A 498 20.73 -22.92 7.74
C PRO A 498 22.19 -22.45 7.84
N GLU A 499 22.72 -21.82 6.79
CA GLU A 499 24.08 -21.25 6.80
C GLU A 499 24.19 -20.07 7.77
N ILE A 500 23.13 -19.26 7.86
CA ILE A 500 23.07 -18.12 8.76
C ILE A 500 22.98 -18.59 10.22
N ALA A 501 22.05 -19.48 10.53
CA ALA A 501 21.84 -20.00 11.88
C ALA A 501 23.07 -20.74 12.43
N GLU A 502 23.82 -21.43 11.55
CA GLU A 502 25.03 -22.14 11.97
C GLU A 502 26.23 -21.20 12.18
N HIS A 503 26.39 -20.18 11.34
CA HIS A 503 27.64 -19.40 11.26
C HIS A 503 27.53 -17.94 11.70
N TYR A 504 26.34 -17.46 12.06
CA TYR A 504 26.10 -16.07 12.43
C TYR A 504 25.35 -15.94 13.75
N VAL A 505 25.54 -14.80 14.39
CA VAL A 505 24.89 -14.41 15.64
C VAL A 505 24.28 -13.03 15.46
N GLU A 506 23.03 -12.86 15.89
CA GLU A 506 22.36 -11.57 15.82
C GLU A 506 22.87 -10.65 16.93
N ILE A 507 23.30 -9.45 16.56
CA ILE A 507 23.67 -8.39 17.50
C ILE A 507 22.43 -7.54 17.72
N ALA A 508 21.89 -7.56 18.93
CA ALA A 508 20.72 -6.76 19.26
C ALA A 508 21.14 -5.30 19.45
N SER A 509 20.56 -4.40 18.64
CA SER A 509 20.67 -2.95 18.82
C SER A 509 19.27 -2.39 19.03
N ASP A 510 19.08 -1.75 20.18
CA ASP A 510 17.86 -0.99 20.51
C ASP A 510 17.59 0.11 19.47
N GLU A 511 18.60 0.49 18.67
CA GLU A 511 18.49 1.49 17.61
C GLU A 511 18.04 0.90 16.26
N LEU A 512 18.48 -0.30 15.88
CA LEU A 512 18.19 -0.87 14.55
C LEU A 512 16.81 -1.55 14.48
N THR A 513 16.41 -2.23 15.54
CA THR A 513 15.17 -3.02 15.58
C THR A 513 13.92 -2.16 15.32
N PRO A 514 13.74 -0.99 15.97
CA PRO A 514 12.61 -0.10 15.67
C PRO A 514 12.62 0.47 14.25
N ARG A 515 13.77 0.42 13.57
CA ARG A 515 13.97 0.92 12.21
C ARG A 515 13.86 -0.18 11.15
N GLY A 516 13.53 -1.41 11.56
CA GLY A 516 13.28 -2.54 10.64
C GLY A 516 14.55 -3.22 10.10
N TYR A 517 15.68 -3.09 10.79
CA TYR A 517 16.93 -3.74 10.43
C TYR A 517 17.39 -4.72 11.51
N ARG A 518 17.97 -5.86 11.09
CA ARG A 518 18.70 -6.77 11.97
C ARG A 518 20.13 -6.90 11.47
N LEU A 519 21.08 -6.95 12.42
CA LEU A 519 22.49 -7.09 12.12
C LEU A 519 22.99 -8.43 12.64
N LEU A 520 23.43 -9.30 11.74
CA LEU A 520 24.01 -10.59 12.11
C LEU A 520 25.50 -10.57 11.82
N LYS A 521 26.30 -10.95 12.81
CA LYS A 521 27.74 -11.01 12.73
C LYS A 521 28.22 -12.44 12.60
N ARG A 522 29.23 -12.65 11.76
CA ARG A 522 29.86 -13.97 11.61
C ARG A 522 30.52 -14.40 12.92
N LEU A 523 30.28 -15.64 13.31
CA LEU A 523 30.89 -16.26 14.47
C LEU A 523 32.38 -16.52 14.25
N ASP A 524 33.12 -16.49 15.35
CA ASP A 524 34.53 -16.87 15.36
C ASP A 524 34.66 -18.40 15.49
N ALA A 525 35.82 -18.93 15.09
CA ALA A 525 36.10 -20.35 15.26
C ALA A 525 36.01 -20.75 16.75
N ALA A 526 35.14 -21.72 17.04
CA ALA A 526 34.85 -22.21 18.38
C ALA A 526 35.17 -23.71 18.47
N PRO A 527 36.45 -24.10 18.57
CA PRO A 527 36.77 -25.52 18.77
C PRO A 527 36.12 -26.02 20.06
N ALA A 528 35.58 -27.25 20.02
CA ALA A 528 34.96 -27.88 21.17
C ALA A 528 35.93 -27.87 22.36
N ALA A 529 35.48 -27.33 23.48
CA ALA A 529 36.24 -27.24 24.71
C ALA A 529 35.28 -27.40 25.90
N PRO A 530 35.73 -28.02 27.00
CA PRO A 530 34.92 -28.14 28.20
C PRO A 530 34.72 -26.78 28.87
N PHE A 531 33.64 -26.64 29.65
CA PHE A 531 33.38 -25.44 30.44
C PHE A 531 34.53 -25.18 31.45
N PRO A 532 35.08 -23.97 31.53
CA PRO A 532 36.26 -23.70 32.36
C PRO A 532 35.96 -23.73 33.86
N GLU A 533 36.73 -24.51 34.62
CA GLU A 533 36.58 -24.66 36.09
C GLU A 533 36.79 -23.36 36.89
N ARG A 534 37.57 -22.41 36.35
CA ARG A 534 37.90 -21.14 37.01
C ARG A 534 36.94 -19.99 36.68
N ALA A 535 35.80 -20.26 36.04
CA ALA A 535 34.84 -19.21 35.71
C ALA A 535 34.03 -18.78 36.95
N THR A 536 33.93 -17.47 37.17
CA THR A 536 33.19 -16.90 38.32
C THR A 536 31.74 -16.67 37.93
N ALA A 537 30.79 -17.31 38.63
CA ALA A 537 29.37 -17.04 38.43
C ALA A 537 29.06 -15.56 38.71
N SER A 538 28.37 -14.88 37.78
CA SER A 538 28.06 -13.46 37.90
C SER A 538 26.67 -13.13 37.37
N PRO A 539 25.84 -12.39 38.11
CA PRO A 539 24.54 -11.94 37.63
C PRO A 539 24.65 -10.90 36.50
N ALA A 540 25.85 -10.37 36.25
CA ALA A 540 26.11 -9.44 35.15
C ALA A 540 26.08 -10.12 33.77
N VAL A 541 26.21 -11.46 33.71
CA VAL A 541 26.04 -12.24 32.47
C VAL A 541 24.67 -12.88 32.50
N GLN A 542 23.73 -12.29 31.78
CA GLN A 542 22.36 -12.79 31.69
C GLN A 542 22.23 -13.67 30.45
N ILE A 543 21.55 -14.81 30.62
CA ILE A 543 21.23 -15.72 29.53
C ILE A 543 19.73 -16.01 29.56
N THR A 544 19.10 -15.96 28.39
CA THR A 544 17.73 -16.40 28.19
C THR A 544 17.68 -17.34 27.01
N SER A 545 16.76 -18.30 27.07
CA SER A 545 16.48 -19.19 25.95
C SER A 545 15.00 -19.11 25.63
N ALA A 546 14.71 -18.84 24.37
CA ALA A 546 13.37 -18.72 23.83
C ALA A 546 13.32 -19.36 22.43
N PRO A 547 12.14 -19.77 21.95
CA PRO A 547 11.97 -20.18 20.57
C PRO A 547 12.37 -19.04 19.63
N SER A 548 13.21 -19.36 18.65
CA SER A 548 13.53 -18.46 17.54
C SER A 548 12.43 -18.59 16.48
N ASP A 549 11.38 -17.79 16.62
CA ASP A 549 10.33 -17.68 15.61
C ASP A 549 10.94 -17.18 14.28
N PRO A 550 10.65 -17.80 13.11
CA PRO A 550 9.73 -18.93 12.82
C PRO A 550 10.41 -20.25 12.53
N THR A 551 11.73 -20.35 12.75
CA THR A 551 12.52 -21.51 12.29
C THR A 551 12.44 -22.71 13.24
N ARG A 552 11.73 -22.56 14.37
CA ARG A 552 11.69 -23.52 15.49
C ARG A 552 13.07 -23.87 16.07
N ALA A 553 14.11 -23.12 15.72
CA ALA A 553 15.41 -23.19 16.37
C ALA A 553 15.33 -22.53 17.76
N ALA A 554 16.29 -22.82 18.65
CA ALA A 554 16.37 -22.13 19.93
C ALA A 554 17.16 -20.83 19.73
N GLY A 555 16.56 -19.71 20.10
CA GLY A 555 17.24 -18.44 20.28
C GLY A 555 17.81 -18.37 21.69
N VAL A 556 19.12 -18.22 21.80
CA VAL A 556 19.81 -18.05 23.09
C VAL A 556 20.39 -16.64 23.14
N THR A 557 19.75 -15.76 23.90
CA THR A 557 20.19 -14.37 24.05
C THR A 557 21.10 -14.25 25.26
N VAL A 558 22.29 -13.70 25.04
CA VAL A 558 23.29 -13.42 26.06
C VAL A 558 23.47 -11.92 26.16
N ARG A 559 23.30 -11.37 27.36
CA ARG A 559 23.67 -9.98 27.70
C ARG A 559 24.89 -10.03 28.61
N ALA A 560 25.99 -9.44 28.13
CA ALA A 560 27.28 -9.41 28.79
C ALA A 560 27.67 -7.97 29.19
N PRO A 561 28.48 -7.79 30.25
CA PRO A 561 28.88 -6.47 30.72
C PRO A 561 29.83 -5.75 29.74
N ILE A 562 29.93 -4.42 29.90
CA ILE A 562 30.91 -3.58 29.18
C ILE A 562 32.34 -4.11 29.39
N GLY A 563 33.18 -4.06 28.36
CA GLY A 563 34.55 -4.56 28.41
C GLY A 563 34.68 -6.07 28.22
N THR A 564 33.58 -6.77 27.93
CA THR A 564 33.61 -8.14 27.41
C THR A 564 34.35 -8.16 26.08
N GLN A 565 35.37 -9.00 25.97
CA GLN A 565 36.13 -9.23 24.73
C GLN A 565 35.55 -10.40 23.94
N TRP A 566 35.06 -11.43 24.63
CA TRP A 566 34.46 -12.62 24.04
C TRP A 566 33.19 -13.04 24.75
N ILE A 567 32.18 -13.43 23.98
CA ILE A 567 31.07 -14.25 24.45
C ILE A 567 31.27 -15.66 23.91
N GLU A 568 31.26 -16.65 24.79
CA GLU A 568 31.26 -18.07 24.43
C GLU A 568 29.96 -18.72 24.91
N LEU A 569 29.36 -19.54 24.06
CA LEU A 569 28.15 -20.30 24.39
C LEU A 569 28.51 -21.78 24.51
N TYR A 570 28.06 -22.37 25.61
CA TYR A 570 28.24 -23.78 25.92
C TYR A 570 26.86 -24.46 25.94
N CYS A 571 26.80 -25.66 25.36
CA CYS A 571 25.66 -26.55 25.43
C CYS A 571 26.15 -27.88 26.01
N ASP A 572 25.53 -28.34 27.09
CA ASP A 572 25.93 -29.52 27.85
C ASP A 572 27.44 -29.55 28.16
N GLU A 573 27.94 -28.41 28.66
CA GLU A 573 29.34 -28.19 29.07
C GLU A 573 30.37 -28.21 27.94
N VAL A 574 29.94 -28.29 26.68
CA VAL A 574 30.82 -28.19 25.52
C VAL A 574 30.60 -26.86 24.81
N ARG A 575 31.69 -26.15 24.50
CA ARG A 575 31.63 -24.90 23.72
C ARG A 575 31.08 -25.19 22.32
N VAL A 576 29.99 -24.52 21.97
CA VAL A 576 29.31 -24.65 20.67
C VAL A 576 29.45 -23.41 19.79
N ARG A 577 29.55 -22.21 20.39
CA ARG A 577 29.64 -20.94 19.66
C ARG A 577 30.58 -19.96 20.36
N ARG A 578 31.17 -19.06 19.59
CA ARG A 578 32.05 -17.99 20.08
C ARG A 578 31.90 -16.73 19.23
N MET A 579 31.82 -15.58 19.89
CA MET A 579 31.76 -14.27 19.25
C MET A 579 32.71 -13.29 19.94
N ARG A 580 33.50 -12.56 19.16
CA ARG A 580 34.25 -11.39 19.63
C ARG A 580 33.35 -10.16 19.79
N CYS A 581 33.45 -9.49 20.93
CA CYS A 581 32.72 -8.26 21.25
C CYS A 581 33.51 -7.00 20.89
N ALA A 582 32.82 -5.87 20.72
CA ALA A 582 33.43 -4.55 20.65
C ALA A 582 33.60 -3.99 22.07
N ASN A 583 34.69 -3.27 22.34
CA ASN A 583 35.11 -2.92 23.71
C ASN A 583 34.23 -1.85 24.41
N GLU A 584 33.32 -1.18 23.68
CA GLU A 584 32.74 0.11 24.11
C GLU A 584 31.28 0.04 24.61
N GLU A 585 30.59 -1.09 24.48
CA GLU A 585 29.16 -1.22 24.88
C GLU A 585 28.85 -2.58 25.53
N PRO A 586 27.77 -2.68 26.34
CA PRO A 586 27.25 -3.98 26.79
C PRO A 586 26.86 -4.82 25.59
N ALA A 587 27.45 -6.00 25.44
CA ALA A 587 27.18 -6.86 24.29
C ALA A 587 25.88 -7.64 24.52
N VAL A 588 24.89 -7.45 23.64
CA VAL A 588 23.70 -8.30 23.56
C VAL A 588 23.75 -9.08 22.26
N ALA A 589 23.73 -10.41 22.37
CA ALA A 589 23.88 -11.30 21.23
C ALA A 589 22.89 -12.46 21.31
N THR A 590 22.22 -12.76 20.21
CA THR A 590 21.28 -13.89 20.10
C THR A 590 21.86 -14.96 19.19
N PHE A 591 22.20 -16.10 19.77
CA PHE A 591 22.70 -17.28 19.07
C PHE A 591 21.53 -18.16 18.64
N HIS A 592 21.62 -18.76 17.46
CA HIS A 592 20.64 -19.73 16.97
C HIS A 592 21.22 -21.14 17.09
N LEU A 593 20.49 -22.05 17.75
CA LEU A 593 20.86 -23.47 17.88
C LEU A 593 19.74 -24.33 17.30
N SER A 594 20.08 -25.13 16.30
CA SER A 594 19.17 -26.11 15.70
C SER A 594 19.23 -27.42 16.49
N ILE A 595 18.20 -27.70 17.29
CA ILE A 595 17.96 -29.01 17.90
C ILE A 595 16.54 -29.48 17.59
N PRO A 596 16.27 -30.79 17.50
CA PRO A 596 14.92 -31.31 17.32
C PRO A 596 13.96 -30.79 18.40
N GLU A 597 12.71 -30.51 18.02
CA GLU A 597 11.67 -30.03 18.95
C GLU A 597 11.44 -31.01 20.11
N ALA A 598 11.58 -32.33 19.85
CA ALA A 598 11.51 -33.40 20.85
C ALA A 598 12.63 -33.35 21.90
N GLU A 599 13.67 -32.54 21.67
CA GLU A 599 14.80 -32.34 22.58
C GLU A 599 14.74 -31.00 23.32
N SER A 600 13.67 -30.21 23.11
CA SER A 600 13.40 -29.00 23.88
C SER A 600 13.43 -29.28 25.39
N GLY A 601 14.18 -28.48 26.12
CA GLY A 601 14.36 -28.59 27.58
C GLY A 601 15.30 -29.71 28.05
N LYS A 602 15.74 -30.62 27.18
CA LYS A 602 16.68 -31.70 27.54
C LYS A 602 18.11 -31.20 27.66
N HIS A 603 18.51 -30.30 26.76
CA HIS A 603 19.84 -29.70 26.76
C HIS A 603 19.92 -28.48 27.67
N ARG A 604 21.09 -28.22 28.22
CA ARG A 604 21.35 -27.06 29.08
C ARG A 604 22.36 -26.14 28.44
N VAL A 605 22.05 -24.85 28.39
CA VAL A 605 22.96 -23.81 27.89
C VAL A 605 23.49 -22.92 29.00
N GLN A 606 24.73 -22.48 28.81
CA GLN A 606 25.44 -21.56 29.69
C GLN A 606 26.34 -20.65 28.86
N ALA A 607 26.44 -19.38 29.24
CA ALA A 607 27.26 -18.39 28.54
C ALA A 607 28.45 -17.96 29.41
N LEU A 608 29.54 -17.61 28.73
CA LEU A 608 30.77 -17.11 29.32
C LEU A 608 31.10 -15.74 28.72
N ALA A 609 31.31 -14.73 29.55
CA ALA A 609 31.83 -13.43 29.14
C ALA A 609 33.30 -13.32 29.61
N VAL A 610 34.21 -13.27 28.64
CA VAL A 610 35.65 -13.12 28.90
C VAL A 610 36.01 -11.65 28.77
N THR A 611 36.46 -11.02 29.86
CA THR A 611 36.98 -9.66 29.89
C THR A 611 38.51 -9.69 29.95
N ALA A 612 39.16 -8.52 29.93
CA ALA A 612 40.61 -8.43 30.10
C ALA A 612 41.11 -8.93 31.47
N THR A 613 40.25 -8.95 32.49
CA THR A 613 40.63 -9.21 33.89
C THR A 613 39.90 -10.38 34.53
N ALA A 614 38.80 -10.86 33.94
CA ALA A 614 37.96 -11.91 34.53
C ALA A 614 37.25 -12.75 33.47
N THR A 615 36.84 -13.94 33.87
CA THR A 615 35.96 -14.83 33.09
C THR A 615 34.69 -15.05 33.89
N LEU A 616 33.58 -14.51 33.39
CA LEU A 616 32.30 -14.46 34.10
C LEU A 616 31.32 -15.46 33.47
N ALA A 617 30.65 -16.27 34.30
CA ALA A 617 29.69 -17.27 33.87
C ALA A 617 28.25 -16.84 34.17
N SER A 618 27.34 -17.14 33.24
CA SER A 618 25.90 -17.04 33.48
C SER A 618 25.39 -18.22 34.32
N ALA A 619 24.12 -18.14 34.74
CA ALA A 619 23.38 -19.30 35.19
C ALA A 619 23.24 -20.33 34.05
N ARG A 620 23.05 -21.61 34.41
CA ARG A 620 22.77 -22.71 33.47
C ARG A 620 21.26 -22.87 33.33
N ILE A 621 20.73 -22.74 32.13
CA ILE A 621 19.28 -22.76 31.85
C ILE A 621 18.93 -23.85 30.83
N PRO A 622 17.68 -24.37 30.80
CA PRO A 622 17.23 -25.26 29.74
C PRO A 622 17.20 -24.55 28.38
N LEU A 623 17.54 -25.28 27.32
CA LEU A 623 17.44 -24.82 25.94
C LEU A 623 16.01 -25.04 25.42
N ILE A 624 15.32 -23.99 25.03
CA ILE A 624 13.90 -24.02 24.64
C ILE A 624 13.74 -23.78 23.13
N THR A 625 13.21 -24.77 22.40
CA THR A 625 12.91 -24.69 20.95
C THR A 625 11.43 -24.62 20.63
N ALA A 626 10.57 -25.06 21.54
CA ALA A 626 9.13 -25.01 21.40
C ALA A 626 8.57 -23.86 22.26
N ALA A 627 7.70 -23.03 21.68
CA ALA A 627 6.98 -22.04 22.45
C ALA A 627 6.08 -22.75 23.49
N PRO A 628 5.93 -22.22 24.71
CA PRO A 628 4.76 -22.54 25.49
C PRO A 628 3.52 -22.26 24.63
N LEU A 629 2.51 -23.14 24.68
CA LEU A 629 1.24 -23.05 23.95
C LEU A 629 0.92 -21.59 23.64
N THR A 630 1.09 -21.22 22.38
CA THR A 630 1.09 -19.85 21.91
C THR A 630 -0.16 -19.17 22.42
N VAL A 631 -0.03 -17.98 23.02
CA VAL A 631 -1.18 -17.07 23.10
C VAL A 631 -1.48 -16.73 21.66
N ILE A 632 -2.37 -17.50 21.02
CA ILE A 632 -2.87 -17.17 19.70
C ILE A 632 -3.78 -15.96 19.91
N GLY A 633 -3.18 -14.78 19.82
CA GLY A 633 -3.89 -13.52 19.96
C GLY A 633 -4.79 -13.27 18.74
N GLY A 634 -5.72 -12.33 18.86
CA GLY A 634 -6.70 -11.96 17.84
C GLY A 634 -8.13 -12.05 18.37
N PRO A 635 -9.05 -11.26 17.81
CA PRO A 635 -10.46 -11.34 18.18
C PRO A 635 -10.99 -12.75 17.90
N PRO A 636 -11.79 -13.37 18.79
CA PRO A 636 -12.43 -14.64 18.46
C PRO A 636 -13.41 -14.44 17.30
N LEU A 637 -13.48 -15.42 16.38
CA LEU A 637 -14.50 -15.45 15.33
C LEU A 637 -15.79 -16.01 15.93
N HIS A 638 -16.88 -15.24 15.86
CA HIS A 638 -18.19 -15.71 16.33
C HIS A 638 -18.97 -16.38 15.19
N PHE A 639 -19.53 -17.57 15.43
CA PHE A 639 -20.39 -18.28 14.48
C PHE A 639 -21.54 -18.98 15.23
N GLY A 640 -22.76 -18.47 15.07
CA GLY A 640 -23.88 -18.81 15.98
C GLY A 640 -23.51 -18.48 17.43
N ASP A 641 -23.77 -19.41 18.35
CA ASP A 641 -23.42 -19.28 19.77
C ASP A 641 -21.96 -19.66 20.10
N ARG A 642 -21.14 -19.97 19.09
CA ARG A 642 -19.76 -20.44 19.28
C ARG A 642 -18.75 -19.32 19.06
N GLN A 643 -17.77 -19.24 19.96
CA GLN A 643 -16.54 -18.48 19.75
C GLN A 643 -15.43 -19.41 19.27
N ILE A 644 -14.81 -19.06 18.15
CA ILE A 644 -13.79 -19.85 17.47
C ILE A 644 -12.47 -19.07 17.59
N PRO A 645 -11.46 -19.59 18.29
CA PRO A 645 -10.16 -18.94 18.39
C PRO A 645 -9.44 -18.95 17.03
N ALA A 646 -8.57 -17.98 16.82
CA ALA A 646 -7.65 -18.01 15.69
C ALA A 646 -6.72 -19.24 15.78
N LEU A 647 -6.34 -19.78 14.62
CA LEU A 647 -5.30 -20.81 14.48
C LEU A 647 -3.90 -20.20 14.47
N ALA A 648 -3.79 -18.96 13.97
CA ALA A 648 -2.55 -18.21 13.91
C ALA A 648 -2.85 -16.71 13.86
N SER A 649 -1.97 -15.92 14.46
CA SER A 649 -1.94 -14.47 14.29
C SER A 649 -0.51 -13.96 14.24
N SER A 650 -0.28 -12.91 13.45
CA SER A 650 1.04 -12.27 13.34
C SER A 650 0.89 -10.80 12.99
N THR A 651 1.73 -9.95 13.59
CA THR A 651 1.88 -8.53 13.25
C THR A 651 3.15 -8.29 12.43
N ILE A 652 3.41 -7.03 12.08
CA ILE A 652 4.65 -6.57 11.41
C ILE A 652 5.94 -7.00 12.12
N THR A 653 5.92 -7.19 13.44
CA THR A 653 7.09 -7.64 14.23
C THR A 653 7.16 -9.15 14.41
N GLY A 654 6.22 -9.90 13.82
CA GLY A 654 6.12 -11.36 13.95
C GLY A 654 5.42 -11.85 15.22
N GLY A 655 5.05 -10.95 16.16
CA GLY A 655 4.32 -11.31 17.37
C GLY A 655 2.81 -11.49 17.17
N PRO A 656 2.08 -12.10 18.14
CA PRO A 656 0.62 -12.26 18.06
C PRO A 656 -0.10 -10.91 18.14
N ILE A 657 -1.32 -10.86 17.61
CA ILE A 657 -2.21 -9.70 17.71
C ILE A 657 -2.82 -9.68 19.12
N LEU A 658 -2.49 -8.69 19.95
CA LEU A 658 -2.92 -8.66 21.35
C LEU A 658 -3.97 -7.56 21.60
N PRO A 659 -4.86 -7.73 22.59
CA PRO A 659 -5.80 -6.69 22.94
C PRO A 659 -5.07 -5.54 23.63
N LYS A 660 -5.46 -4.30 23.32
CA LYS A 660 -4.86 -3.10 23.88
C LYS A 660 -5.22 -2.99 25.36
N LYS A 661 -4.24 -2.73 26.23
CA LYS A 661 -4.44 -2.71 27.69
C LYS A 661 -5.54 -1.75 28.15
N GLU A 662 -5.64 -0.61 27.49
CA GLU A 662 -6.58 0.47 27.83
C GLU A 662 -7.94 0.30 27.16
N THR A 663 -8.00 -0.45 26.06
CA THR A 663 -9.23 -0.72 25.28
C THR A 663 -9.25 -2.20 24.89
N PRO A 664 -9.61 -3.11 25.82
CA PRO A 664 -9.46 -4.56 25.62
C PRO A 664 -10.32 -5.15 24.51
N HIS A 665 -11.25 -4.37 23.94
CA HIS A 665 -12.04 -4.69 22.76
C HIS A 665 -11.36 -4.30 21.43
N ARG A 666 -10.19 -3.65 21.47
CA ARG A 666 -9.35 -3.34 20.31
C ARG A 666 -8.14 -4.26 20.30
N TRP A 667 -7.87 -4.85 19.14
CA TRP A 667 -6.78 -5.78 18.92
C TRP A 667 -5.73 -5.13 18.01
N ASP A 668 -4.54 -4.87 18.57
CA ASP A 668 -3.46 -4.14 17.88
C ASP A 668 -2.94 -4.96 16.70
N ALA A 669 -3.16 -4.45 15.48
CA ALA A 669 -2.93 -5.17 14.25
C ALA A 669 -2.25 -4.28 13.20
N HIS A 670 -1.19 -3.59 13.62
CA HIS A 670 -0.41 -2.70 12.76
C HIS A 670 -0.02 -3.37 11.45
N ALA A 671 -0.32 -2.70 10.34
CA ALA A 671 -0.15 -3.31 9.03
C ALA A 671 1.36 -3.48 8.69
N PRO A 672 1.75 -4.61 8.08
CA PRO A 672 0.89 -5.75 7.77
C PRO A 672 0.63 -6.65 8.99
N ALA A 673 -0.59 -7.14 9.08
CA ALA A 673 -1.02 -8.09 10.10
C ALA A 673 -1.88 -9.21 9.48
N ARG A 674 -1.86 -10.39 10.10
CA ARG A 674 -2.54 -11.60 9.61
C ARG A 674 -3.27 -12.33 10.72
N LEU A 675 -4.50 -12.76 10.44
CA LEU A 675 -5.33 -13.64 11.27
C LEU A 675 -5.78 -14.85 10.45
N VAL A 676 -5.81 -16.01 11.08
CA VAL A 676 -6.24 -17.27 10.44
C VAL A 676 -7.27 -17.95 11.32
N TYR A 677 -8.41 -18.32 10.75
CA TYR A 677 -9.47 -19.07 11.42
C TYR A 677 -9.72 -20.41 10.71
N PRO A 678 -10.15 -21.45 11.45
CA PRO A 678 -10.61 -22.67 10.81
C PRO A 678 -11.93 -22.40 10.09
N TRP A 679 -12.09 -22.97 8.89
CA TRP A 679 -13.41 -22.99 8.25
C TRP A 679 -14.38 -23.85 9.07
N GLN A 680 -15.65 -23.45 9.18
CA GLN A 680 -16.69 -24.28 9.80
C GLN A 680 -17.80 -24.63 8.80
N PRO A 681 -18.34 -25.85 8.84
CA PRO A 681 -19.51 -26.22 8.05
C PRO A 681 -20.67 -25.24 8.24
N GLY A 682 -21.20 -24.74 7.12
CA GLY A 682 -22.36 -23.82 7.10
C GLY A 682 -22.02 -22.34 7.13
N MET A 683 -20.74 -21.95 7.26
CA MET A 683 -20.34 -20.55 7.04
C MET A 683 -20.53 -20.18 5.56
N ASN A 684 -21.23 -19.08 5.29
CA ASN A 684 -21.38 -18.53 3.94
C ASN A 684 -21.28 -17.00 3.87
N SER A 685 -21.00 -16.35 5.00
CA SER A 685 -20.68 -14.93 5.05
C SER A 685 -19.79 -14.61 6.24
N LEU A 686 -19.10 -13.49 6.16
CA LEU A 686 -18.17 -12.97 7.16
C LEU A 686 -18.38 -11.45 7.31
N ALA A 687 -18.61 -10.99 8.54
CA ALA A 687 -18.62 -9.59 8.93
C ALA A 687 -17.46 -9.31 9.88
N PHE A 688 -16.82 -8.16 9.76
CA PHE A 688 -15.69 -7.79 10.61
C PHE A 688 -15.53 -6.29 10.69
N ALA A 689 -14.98 -5.82 11.81
CA ALA A 689 -14.73 -4.40 12.04
C ALA A 689 -13.23 -4.14 12.27
N TYR A 690 -12.74 -3.07 11.63
CA TYR A 690 -11.32 -2.69 11.62
C TYR A 690 -11.16 -1.18 11.50
N GLY A 691 -9.98 -0.67 11.80
CA GLY A 691 -9.73 0.76 11.75
C GLY A 691 -8.25 1.14 11.72
N ILE A 692 -8.03 2.46 11.65
CA ILE A 692 -6.73 3.11 11.69
C ILE A 692 -6.67 3.95 12.98
N GLU A 693 -5.54 3.91 13.67
CA GLU A 693 -5.32 4.64 14.90
C GLU A 693 -5.43 6.16 14.69
N GLU A 694 -6.03 6.85 15.65
CA GLU A 694 -6.37 8.27 15.53
C GLU A 694 -5.12 9.15 15.36
N PHE A 695 -4.02 8.82 16.04
CA PHE A 695 -2.75 9.55 15.88
C PHE A 695 -2.18 9.42 14.45
N ALA A 696 -2.46 8.33 13.72
CA ALA A 696 -1.95 8.10 12.38
C ALA A 696 -2.76 8.93 11.36
N LEU A 697 -4.05 9.08 11.63
CA LEU A 697 -4.95 9.97 10.89
C LEU A 697 -4.68 11.45 11.16
N ALA A 698 -4.11 11.80 12.30
CA ALA A 698 -3.85 13.20 12.70
C ALA A 698 -2.72 13.88 11.89
N GLN A 699 -1.76 13.13 11.35
CA GLN A 699 -0.58 13.68 10.63
C GLN A 699 -0.75 13.57 9.11
N GLU A 700 -0.21 14.54 8.35
CA GLU A 700 -0.17 14.50 6.87
C GLU A 700 1.01 13.67 6.36
N PRO A 701 0.85 12.89 5.26
CA PRO A 701 1.98 12.25 4.58
C PRO A 701 3.08 13.28 4.25
N PRO A 702 4.36 12.94 4.43
CA PRO A 702 4.92 11.61 4.69
C PRO A 702 5.04 11.25 6.18
N ARG A 703 4.38 11.98 7.09
CA ARG A 703 4.41 11.70 8.53
C ARG A 703 3.10 11.07 9.06
N GLY A 704 2.21 10.65 8.17
CA GLY A 704 0.94 10.00 8.48
C GLY A 704 0.58 8.95 7.42
N THR A 705 -0.37 8.08 7.76
CA THR A 705 -0.85 6.98 6.90
C THR A 705 -1.48 7.48 5.61
N ASP A 706 -1.31 6.78 4.51
CA ASP A 706 -2.11 6.97 3.30
C ASP A 706 -3.39 6.12 3.31
N GLY A 707 -3.42 5.05 4.11
CA GLY A 707 -4.54 4.16 4.35
C GLY A 707 -4.06 2.74 4.63
N VAL A 708 -5.00 1.82 4.83
CA VAL A 708 -4.69 0.38 4.92
C VAL A 708 -5.60 -0.41 4.00
N GLU A 709 -5.09 -1.48 3.39
CA GLU A 709 -5.91 -2.41 2.62
C GLU A 709 -6.23 -3.64 3.46
N VAL A 710 -7.52 -3.97 3.56
CA VAL A 710 -8.01 -5.23 4.14
C VAL A 710 -8.30 -6.22 3.04
N VAL A 711 -7.76 -7.43 3.20
CA VAL A 711 -8.04 -8.57 2.32
C VAL A 711 -8.55 -9.74 3.13
N VAL A 712 -9.66 -10.33 2.70
CA VAL A 712 -10.14 -11.63 3.21
C VAL A 712 -9.95 -12.67 2.14
N GLN A 713 -9.38 -13.81 2.52
CA GLN A 713 -9.11 -14.92 1.64
C GLN A 713 -9.61 -16.23 2.26
N VAL A 714 -9.87 -17.20 1.41
CA VAL A 714 -10.18 -18.58 1.80
C VAL A 714 -9.09 -19.48 1.25
N GLU A 715 -8.54 -20.35 2.10
CA GLU A 715 -7.50 -21.32 1.78
C GLU A 715 -8.14 -22.70 1.65
N GLU A 716 -7.96 -23.34 0.50
CA GLU A 716 -8.40 -24.71 0.25
C GLU A 716 -7.42 -25.73 0.85
N SER A 717 -7.87 -26.99 0.99
CA SER A 717 -7.08 -28.08 1.57
C SER A 717 -5.80 -28.42 0.79
N ASP A 718 -5.71 -28.03 -0.48
CA ASP A 718 -4.53 -28.19 -1.35
C ASP A 718 -3.58 -26.97 -1.31
N GLY A 719 -3.90 -25.96 -0.51
CA GLY A 719 -3.14 -24.71 -0.37
C GLY A 719 -3.51 -23.61 -1.37
N ARG A 720 -4.52 -23.82 -2.22
CA ARG A 720 -5.01 -22.77 -3.13
C ARG A 720 -5.69 -21.65 -2.33
N ILE A 721 -5.36 -20.40 -2.66
CA ILE A 721 -5.90 -19.20 -1.97
C ILE A 721 -6.86 -18.47 -2.91
N ILE A 722 -8.06 -18.17 -2.41
CA ILE A 722 -9.10 -17.44 -3.13
C ILE A 722 -9.40 -16.14 -2.37
N PRO A 723 -9.09 -14.95 -2.93
CA PRO A 723 -9.50 -13.69 -2.33
C PRO A 723 -11.01 -13.51 -2.50
N VAL A 724 -11.70 -13.20 -1.39
CA VAL A 724 -13.17 -13.04 -1.34
C VAL A 724 -13.59 -11.63 -0.93
N TYR A 725 -12.65 -10.84 -0.40
CA TYR A 725 -12.85 -9.43 -0.11
C TYR A 725 -11.53 -8.69 -0.25
N ARG A 726 -11.58 -7.47 -0.81
CA ARG A 726 -10.47 -6.53 -0.83
C ARG A 726 -11.03 -5.13 -0.75
N HIS A 727 -10.58 -4.34 0.22
CA HIS A 727 -11.00 -2.96 0.35
C HIS A 727 -9.85 -2.10 0.87
N TYR A 728 -9.63 -0.96 0.20
CA TYR A 728 -8.68 0.04 0.63
C TYR A 728 -9.40 1.11 1.46
N LEU A 729 -9.12 1.13 2.76
CA LEU A 729 -9.58 2.17 3.66
C LEU A 729 -8.59 3.34 3.59
N ASP A 730 -8.88 4.31 2.73
CA ASP A 730 -8.08 5.52 2.62
C ASP A 730 -8.23 6.43 3.85
N ARG A 731 -7.24 7.30 4.06
CA ARG A 731 -7.19 8.21 5.20
C ARG A 731 -8.41 9.14 5.34
N GLU A 732 -8.94 9.67 4.24
CA GLU A 732 -10.10 10.58 4.29
C GLU A 732 -11.39 9.84 4.60
N LEU A 733 -11.54 8.62 4.07
CA LEU A 733 -12.64 7.73 4.41
C LEU A 733 -12.60 7.33 5.90
N ALA A 734 -11.41 6.99 6.41
CA ALA A 734 -11.22 6.66 7.82
C ALA A 734 -11.54 7.84 8.75
N ARG A 735 -11.16 9.08 8.39
CA ARG A 735 -11.51 10.29 9.16
C ARG A 735 -13.00 10.51 9.26
N ARG A 736 -13.73 10.36 8.15
CA ARG A 736 -15.20 10.53 8.13
C ARG A 736 -15.91 9.45 8.95
N ALA A 737 -15.34 8.26 9.04
CA ALA A 737 -15.87 7.15 9.80
C ALA A 737 -15.38 7.10 11.26
N HIS A 738 -14.81 8.20 11.78
CA HIS A 738 -14.26 8.26 13.15
C HIS A 738 -13.25 7.13 13.45
N GLY A 739 -12.38 6.84 12.48
CA GLY A 739 -11.22 5.96 12.62
C GLY A 739 -11.49 4.47 12.36
N HIS A 740 -12.74 4.01 12.22
CA HIS A 740 -13.03 2.60 11.96
C HIS A 740 -14.23 2.40 11.04
N THR A 741 -14.31 1.21 10.45
CA THR A 741 -15.42 0.81 9.59
C THR A 741 -15.80 -0.65 9.83
N VAL A 742 -16.99 -1.02 9.37
CA VAL A 742 -17.48 -2.40 9.37
C VAL A 742 -17.55 -2.86 7.92
N ALA A 743 -17.03 -4.05 7.67
CA ALA A 743 -17.09 -4.69 6.37
C ALA A 743 -17.82 -6.02 6.47
N TYR A 744 -18.40 -6.38 5.34
CA TYR A 744 -19.11 -7.62 5.13
C TYR A 744 -18.63 -8.23 3.82
N THR A 745 -18.40 -9.54 3.82
CA THR A 745 -18.13 -10.30 2.60
C THR A 745 -18.82 -11.65 2.63
N PRO A 746 -19.44 -12.08 1.52
CA PRO A 746 -19.87 -13.47 1.40
C PRO A 746 -18.67 -14.42 1.32
N LEU A 747 -18.86 -15.62 1.85
CA LEU A 747 -17.87 -16.69 1.74
C LEU A 747 -18.29 -17.69 0.65
N PRO A 748 -17.34 -18.30 -0.08
CA PRO A 748 -17.64 -19.27 -1.14
C PRO A 748 -18.30 -20.52 -0.57
N SER A 749 -19.21 -21.14 -1.32
CA SER A 749 -19.76 -22.46 -0.98
C SER A 749 -18.70 -23.57 -1.13
N GLY A 750 -18.75 -24.61 -0.29
CA GLY A 750 -17.83 -25.75 -0.33
C GLY A 750 -17.13 -26.04 1.00
N GLU A 751 -16.33 -27.10 1.03
CA GLU A 751 -15.42 -27.38 2.15
C GLU A 751 -14.08 -26.70 1.87
N HIS A 752 -13.69 -25.77 2.75
CA HIS A 752 -12.41 -25.07 2.70
C HIS A 752 -11.61 -25.36 3.96
N ALA A 753 -10.30 -25.15 3.93
CA ALA A 753 -9.45 -25.42 5.08
C ALA A 753 -9.45 -24.25 6.08
N ARG A 754 -9.30 -23.01 5.59
CA ARG A 754 -9.09 -21.83 6.47
C ARG A 754 -9.66 -20.54 5.89
N ILE A 755 -9.97 -19.60 6.78
CA ILE A 755 -10.25 -18.20 6.46
C ILE A 755 -9.05 -17.37 6.90
N VAL A 756 -8.52 -16.53 6.02
CA VAL A 756 -7.35 -15.69 6.27
C VAL A 756 -7.74 -14.22 6.13
N LEU A 757 -7.58 -13.43 7.18
CA LEU A 757 -7.77 -11.98 7.18
C LEU A 757 -6.41 -11.30 7.21
N LEU A 758 -6.21 -10.34 6.32
CA LEU A 758 -4.96 -9.60 6.15
C LEU A 758 -5.26 -8.10 6.25
N LEU A 759 -4.49 -7.40 7.07
CA LEU A 759 -4.30 -5.96 7.00
C LEU A 759 -2.96 -5.73 6.30
N THR A 760 -2.94 -4.90 5.27
CA THR A 760 -1.74 -4.58 4.48
C THR A 760 -1.55 -3.07 4.40
N PRO A 761 -0.28 -2.60 4.29
CA PRO A 761 0.03 -1.18 4.14
C PRO A 761 -0.68 -0.54 2.94
N GLY A 762 -0.87 0.77 2.98
CA GLY A 762 -1.41 1.53 1.86
C GLY A 762 -0.49 1.53 0.63
N PRO A 763 -0.93 2.14 -0.49
CA PRO A 763 -0.20 2.23 -1.76
C PRO A 763 1.25 2.74 -1.65
N LEU A 764 1.56 3.58 -0.66
CA LEU A 764 2.91 4.09 -0.40
C LEU A 764 3.82 3.07 0.30
N TYR A 765 3.26 1.99 0.84
CA TYR A 765 3.99 0.92 1.53
C TYR A 765 4.86 1.44 2.69
N ASP A 766 4.35 2.42 3.44
CA ASP A 766 5.03 3.02 4.59
C ASP A 766 4.58 2.40 5.92
N LEU A 767 5.41 1.48 6.40
CA LEU A 767 5.16 0.74 7.63
C LEU A 767 5.22 1.61 8.91
N VAL A 768 5.76 2.83 8.82
CA VAL A 768 5.97 3.69 9.99
C VAL A 768 4.66 4.24 10.53
N TYR A 769 3.66 4.42 9.67
CA TYR A 769 2.43 5.15 10.02
C TYR A 769 1.12 4.35 9.82
N ASP A 770 1.16 3.16 9.23
CA ASP A 770 -0.01 2.30 8.99
C ASP A 770 -0.45 1.51 10.24
N TRP A 771 -0.65 2.28 11.30
CA TRP A 771 -1.05 1.81 12.60
C TRP A 771 -2.56 1.49 12.61
N SER A 772 -2.91 0.21 12.55
CA SER A 772 -4.29 -0.28 12.44
C SER A 772 -4.66 -1.34 13.49
N TYR A 773 -5.95 -1.63 13.60
CA TYR A 773 -6.49 -2.57 14.59
C TYR A 773 -7.72 -3.33 14.08
N TRP A 774 -8.00 -4.48 14.70
CA TRP A 774 -9.26 -5.21 14.58
C TRP A 774 -10.15 -4.96 15.81
N LEU A 775 -11.47 -5.00 15.64
CA LEU A 775 -12.44 -4.94 16.73
C LEU A 775 -13.07 -6.32 16.97
N TRP A 776 -13.72 -6.88 15.94
CA TRP A 776 -14.41 -8.17 16.03
C TRP A 776 -14.53 -8.83 14.65
N VAL A 777 -14.75 -10.15 14.65
CA VAL A 777 -14.97 -10.98 13.46
C VAL A 777 -16.16 -11.93 13.70
N ARG A 778 -17.09 -12.02 12.75
CA ARG A 778 -18.30 -12.84 12.83
C ARG A 778 -18.54 -13.55 11.49
N ALA A 779 -19.00 -14.79 11.51
CA ALA A 779 -19.46 -15.52 10.34
C ALA A 779 -20.93 -15.94 10.50
N ASP A 780 -21.64 -16.16 9.39
CA ASP A 780 -23.07 -16.51 9.41
C ASP A 780 -23.50 -17.45 8.25
N ARG A 781 -24.78 -17.85 8.25
CA ARG A 781 -25.46 -18.80 7.36
C ARG A 781 -26.39 -18.16 6.31
N SER A 782 -26.60 -16.84 6.27
CA SER A 782 -27.44 -16.18 5.24
C SER A 782 -26.77 -14.93 4.64
N PRO A 783 -26.84 -14.72 3.30
CA PRO A 783 -26.29 -13.53 2.65
C PRO A 783 -27.21 -12.30 2.70
N LEU A 784 -28.44 -12.40 3.23
CA LEU A 784 -29.42 -11.30 3.34
C LEU A 784 -29.83 -11.08 4.81
N ALA A 785 -29.92 -9.82 5.23
CA ALA A 785 -30.37 -9.40 6.56
C ALA A 785 -31.27 -8.14 6.49
N LEU A 786 -32.17 -8.00 7.46
CA LEU A 786 -32.99 -6.82 7.72
C LEU A 786 -32.45 -6.10 8.98
N MET A 787 -32.03 -4.86 8.87
CA MET A 787 -31.51 -4.09 10.01
C MET A 787 -32.67 -3.47 10.81
N ALA A 788 -32.99 -4.01 11.99
CA ALA A 788 -33.92 -3.41 12.93
C ALA A 788 -33.14 -2.47 13.88
N GLY A 789 -33.09 -1.18 13.55
CA GLY A 789 -32.13 -0.25 14.17
C GLY A 789 -30.68 -0.70 13.93
N ALA A 790 -29.90 -0.86 14.99
CA ALA A 790 -28.53 -1.39 14.91
C ALA A 790 -28.45 -2.94 14.91
N THR A 791 -29.58 -3.62 15.07
CA THR A 791 -29.63 -5.09 15.23
C THR A 791 -29.97 -5.77 13.90
N PRO A 792 -29.13 -6.69 13.39
CA PRO A 792 -29.48 -7.47 12.22
C PRO A 792 -30.51 -8.57 12.55
N CYS A 793 -31.59 -8.64 11.78
CA CYS A 793 -32.59 -9.70 11.78
C CYS A 793 -32.45 -10.52 10.50
N TYR A 794 -32.31 -11.83 10.63
CA TYR A 794 -32.10 -12.73 9.50
C TYR A 794 -33.40 -13.43 9.07
N PRO A 795 -33.51 -13.88 7.82
CA PRO A 795 -34.68 -14.62 7.36
C PRO A 795 -34.89 -15.91 8.16
N GLU A 796 -36.11 -16.13 8.62
CA GLU A 796 -36.54 -17.39 9.25
C GLU A 796 -36.81 -18.47 8.20
N ARG A 797 -37.23 -18.05 7.00
CA ARG A 797 -37.48 -18.95 5.88
C ARG A 797 -37.12 -18.29 4.55
N ILE A 798 -36.47 -19.06 3.68
CA ILE A 798 -36.15 -18.67 2.30
C ILE A 798 -36.62 -19.79 1.39
N GLU A 799 -37.45 -19.46 0.42
CA GLU A 799 -37.84 -20.34 -0.68
C GLU A 799 -37.44 -19.68 -1.99
N ALA A 800 -36.45 -20.23 -2.66
CA ALA A 800 -36.00 -19.74 -3.96
C ALA A 800 -35.51 -20.92 -4.81
N PRO A 801 -35.62 -20.85 -6.15
CA PRO A 801 -35.16 -21.90 -7.06
C PRO A 801 -33.64 -22.10 -7.05
N ALA A 802 -32.88 -21.12 -6.55
CA ALA A 802 -31.44 -21.18 -6.37
C ALA A 802 -31.04 -20.45 -5.08
N PRO A 803 -29.87 -20.77 -4.49
CA PRO A 803 -29.34 -20.04 -3.34
C PRO A 803 -29.23 -18.55 -3.62
N LEU A 804 -29.52 -17.73 -2.61
CA LEU A 804 -29.33 -16.29 -2.64
C LEU A 804 -27.87 -15.96 -2.99
N ARG A 805 -27.66 -15.02 -3.92
CA ARG A 805 -26.31 -14.64 -4.37
C ARG A 805 -26.04 -13.16 -4.08
N PRO A 806 -25.10 -12.83 -3.20
CA PRO A 806 -24.63 -11.47 -3.04
C PRO A 806 -23.89 -11.03 -4.32
N THR A 807 -24.25 -9.87 -4.83
CA THR A 807 -23.76 -9.34 -6.10
C THR A 807 -23.49 -7.85 -5.97
N GLU A 808 -22.36 -7.39 -6.45
CA GLU A 808 -22.06 -5.96 -6.56
C GLU A 808 -22.76 -5.38 -7.80
N LEU A 809 -23.55 -4.32 -7.61
CA LEU A 809 -24.27 -3.59 -8.64
C LEU A 809 -23.97 -2.09 -8.52
N ASN A 810 -23.20 -1.54 -9.44
CA ASN A 810 -22.85 -0.12 -9.50
C ASN A 810 -22.28 0.43 -8.16
N GLY A 811 -21.42 -0.33 -7.49
CA GLY A 811 -20.82 0.03 -6.19
C GLY A 811 -21.69 -0.25 -4.96
N ASN A 812 -22.89 -0.82 -5.13
CA ASN A 812 -23.75 -1.27 -4.03
C ASN A 812 -23.80 -2.80 -3.97
N PHE A 813 -23.73 -3.38 -2.78
CA PHE A 813 -23.91 -4.83 -2.60
C PHE A 813 -25.40 -5.14 -2.43
N VAL A 814 -25.95 -5.97 -3.33
CA VAL A 814 -27.34 -6.42 -3.31
C VAL A 814 -27.41 -7.94 -3.26
N VAL A 815 -28.52 -8.49 -2.79
CA VAL A 815 -28.74 -9.95 -2.78
C VAL A 815 -29.65 -10.33 -3.93
N THR A 816 -29.07 -11.03 -4.90
CA THR A 816 -29.77 -11.56 -6.06
C THR A 816 -30.60 -12.76 -5.67
N VAL A 817 -31.87 -12.74 -6.07
CA VAL A 817 -32.88 -13.75 -5.82
C VAL A 817 -33.38 -14.28 -7.16
N GLY A 818 -33.38 -15.61 -7.32
CA GLY A 818 -34.00 -16.23 -8.49
C GLY A 818 -35.52 -16.21 -8.34
N THR A 819 -36.27 -15.83 -9.37
CA THR A 819 -37.74 -15.81 -9.28
C THR A 819 -38.35 -17.18 -9.60
N PRO A 820 -39.48 -17.58 -8.99
CA PRO A 820 -40.13 -16.92 -7.87
C PRO A 820 -39.35 -17.16 -6.56
N ALA A 821 -39.19 -16.12 -5.73
CA ALA A 821 -38.59 -16.25 -4.41
C ALA A 821 -39.47 -15.64 -3.32
N THR A 822 -39.49 -16.29 -2.16
CA THR A 822 -40.14 -15.87 -0.93
C THR A 822 -39.10 -15.83 0.19
N ILE A 823 -38.97 -14.70 0.87
CA ILE A 823 -38.07 -14.50 2.00
C ILE A 823 -38.91 -13.98 3.18
N GLU A 824 -38.81 -14.63 4.32
CA GLU A 824 -39.64 -14.36 5.51
C GLU A 824 -38.76 -13.93 6.68
N PHE A 825 -39.06 -12.78 7.28
CA PHE A 825 -38.44 -12.29 8.51
C PHE A 825 -39.47 -12.28 9.64
N GLY A 826 -39.11 -12.76 10.82
CA GLY A 826 -39.94 -12.59 12.02
C GLY A 826 -40.14 -11.11 12.32
N ALA A 827 -41.39 -10.69 12.51
CA ALA A 827 -41.69 -9.30 12.82
C ALA A 827 -41.65 -9.08 14.34
N THR A 828 -40.96 -8.03 14.79
CA THR A 828 -40.91 -7.66 16.21
C THR A 828 -41.90 -6.52 16.51
N PRO A 829 -42.51 -6.46 17.71
CA PRO A 829 -43.54 -5.48 18.03
C PRO A 829 -43.09 -4.00 18.00
N GLY A 830 -41.78 -3.75 18.00
CA GLY A 830 -41.19 -2.41 17.96
C GLY A 830 -40.92 -1.88 16.56
N LEU A 831 -41.20 -2.62 15.48
CA LEU A 831 -40.93 -2.14 14.13
C LEU A 831 -41.98 -1.09 13.71
N GLY A 832 -41.54 0.07 13.24
CA GLY A 832 -42.40 1.20 12.86
C GLY A 832 -42.48 1.44 11.35
N GLU A 833 -41.35 1.57 10.68
CA GLU A 833 -41.27 1.83 9.23
C GLU A 833 -40.24 0.91 8.61
N LEU A 834 -40.59 0.24 7.51
CA LEU A 834 -39.71 -0.61 6.73
C LEU A 834 -39.23 0.15 5.49
N SER A 835 -37.94 0.05 5.18
CA SER A 835 -37.34 0.66 3.99
C SER A 835 -36.26 -0.23 3.39
N GLY A 836 -35.91 0.03 2.13
CA GLY A 836 -34.75 -0.58 1.51
C GLY A 836 -34.76 -0.42 0.00
N SER A 837 -34.05 -1.30 -0.69
CA SER A 837 -33.90 -1.27 -2.14
C SER A 837 -34.25 -2.59 -2.82
N PHE A 838 -34.68 -2.49 -4.07
CA PHE A 838 -35.06 -3.62 -4.92
C PHE A 838 -34.82 -3.29 -6.39
N GLY A 839 -34.77 -4.31 -7.25
CA GLY A 839 -34.60 -4.08 -8.69
C GLY A 839 -34.20 -5.30 -9.49
N LEU A 840 -33.81 -5.06 -10.74
CA LEU A 840 -33.35 -6.08 -11.70
C LEU A 840 -31.95 -5.73 -12.20
N HIS A 841 -31.11 -6.75 -12.43
CA HIS A 841 -29.75 -6.58 -12.99
C HIS A 841 -29.75 -5.97 -14.40
N ASP A 842 -28.72 -5.22 -14.77
CA ASP A 842 -28.56 -4.58 -16.10
C ASP A 842 -28.73 -5.54 -17.29
N ALA A 843 -28.33 -6.81 -17.10
CA ALA A 843 -28.49 -7.86 -18.09
C ALA A 843 -29.97 -8.10 -18.47
N ALA A 844 -30.91 -7.76 -17.59
CA ALA A 844 -32.33 -7.98 -17.75
C ALA A 844 -32.94 -7.18 -18.93
N TRP A 845 -32.31 -6.09 -19.38
CA TRP A 845 -32.74 -5.29 -20.54
C TRP A 845 -31.67 -5.04 -21.61
N ARG A 846 -30.40 -5.39 -21.37
CA ARG A 846 -29.27 -5.10 -22.29
C ARG A 846 -28.82 -6.30 -23.17
N GLY A 847 -29.51 -7.45 -23.14
CA GLY A 847 -29.13 -8.68 -23.88
C GLY A 847 -30.19 -9.27 -24.84
N SER A 848 -29.87 -10.42 -25.45
CA SER A 848 -30.77 -11.17 -26.36
C SER A 848 -31.89 -11.92 -25.63
N ALA A 849 -31.70 -12.22 -24.34
CA ALA A 849 -32.68 -12.84 -23.46
C ALA A 849 -33.17 -11.80 -22.44
N LYS A 850 -34.16 -11.00 -22.85
CA LYS A 850 -34.75 -9.96 -22.01
C LYS A 850 -35.74 -10.58 -21.01
N THR A 851 -35.73 -10.12 -19.76
CA THR A 851 -36.72 -10.57 -18.77
C THR A 851 -38.07 -9.92 -19.06
N GLY A 852 -39.17 -10.64 -18.89
CA GLY A 852 -40.48 -10.01 -18.79
C GLY A 852 -40.66 -9.32 -17.43
N PRO A 853 -41.82 -8.68 -17.19
CA PRO A 853 -42.07 -7.95 -15.96
C PRO A 853 -41.91 -8.81 -14.70
N VAL A 854 -41.43 -8.18 -13.63
CA VAL A 854 -41.22 -8.82 -12.32
C VAL A 854 -41.97 -8.03 -11.24
N ASP A 855 -42.80 -8.74 -10.47
CA ASP A 855 -43.55 -8.21 -9.35
C ASP A 855 -42.76 -8.38 -8.05
N PHE A 856 -42.59 -7.29 -7.31
CA PHE A 856 -42.03 -7.22 -5.97
C PHE A 856 -43.16 -6.92 -5.00
N GLN A 857 -43.32 -7.76 -3.98
CA GLN A 857 -44.36 -7.61 -2.97
C GLN A 857 -43.78 -7.78 -1.57
N ILE A 858 -44.23 -6.95 -0.62
CA ILE A 858 -44.00 -7.14 0.81
C ILE A 858 -45.37 -7.28 1.48
N GLU A 859 -45.56 -8.33 2.26
CA GLU A 859 -46.77 -8.56 3.04
C GLU A 859 -46.44 -8.88 4.50
N LEU A 860 -47.30 -8.44 5.42
CA LEU A 860 -47.30 -8.89 6.80
C LEU A 860 -48.29 -10.05 6.91
N ALA A 861 -47.79 -11.25 7.19
CA ALA A 861 -48.58 -12.45 7.41
C ALA A 861 -48.70 -12.72 8.92
N ARG A 862 -49.91 -12.53 9.47
CA ARG A 862 -50.20 -12.73 10.89
C ARG A 862 -50.42 -14.21 11.21
N ALA A 863 -50.17 -14.60 12.46
CA ALA A 863 -50.35 -15.99 12.91
C ALA A 863 -51.80 -16.51 12.80
N ASN A 864 -52.79 -15.61 12.79
CA ASN A 864 -54.20 -15.92 12.57
C ASN A 864 -54.57 -16.22 11.09
N GLY A 865 -53.60 -16.18 10.18
CA GLY A 865 -53.79 -16.40 8.75
C GLY A 865 -54.15 -15.14 7.94
N GLU A 866 -54.36 -14.00 8.60
CA GLU A 866 -54.58 -12.71 7.95
C GLU A 866 -53.31 -12.25 7.23
N ARG A 867 -53.44 -11.77 6.00
CA ARG A 867 -52.33 -11.21 5.23
C ARG A 867 -52.64 -9.79 4.83
N ARG A 868 -51.76 -8.87 5.22
CA ARG A 868 -51.85 -7.47 4.82
C ARG A 868 -50.71 -7.14 3.86
N LYS A 869 -51.08 -6.77 2.63
CA LYS A 869 -50.13 -6.27 1.64
C LYS A 869 -49.64 -4.88 2.07
N LEU A 870 -48.32 -4.71 2.14
CA LEU A 870 -47.64 -3.49 2.59
C LEU A 870 -47.04 -2.74 1.41
N PHE A 871 -46.43 -3.49 0.48
CA PHE A 871 -45.77 -2.97 -0.70
C PHE A 871 -46.10 -3.85 -1.90
N GLU A 872 -46.31 -3.24 -3.06
CA GLU A 872 -46.37 -3.94 -4.34
C GLU A 872 -45.89 -3.02 -5.45
N HIS A 873 -44.93 -3.50 -6.22
CA HIS A 873 -44.40 -2.78 -7.37
C HIS A 873 -44.00 -3.75 -8.47
N ARG A 874 -44.45 -3.47 -9.68
CA ARG A 874 -44.07 -4.21 -10.89
C ARG A 874 -42.99 -3.45 -11.65
N LEU A 875 -41.91 -4.11 -12.02
CA LEU A 875 -40.84 -3.54 -12.86
C LEU A 875 -40.83 -4.20 -14.24
N ASP A 876 -40.83 -3.38 -15.29
CA ASP A 876 -40.68 -3.77 -16.70
C ASP A 876 -39.55 -2.96 -17.35
N PRO A 877 -38.28 -3.28 -17.04
CA PRO A 877 -37.13 -2.49 -17.49
C PRO A 877 -36.91 -2.54 -19.01
N VAL A 878 -37.56 -3.48 -19.70
CA VAL A 878 -37.51 -3.59 -21.17
C VAL A 878 -38.30 -2.45 -21.80
N ASN A 879 -39.53 -2.26 -21.34
CA ASN A 879 -40.46 -1.29 -21.93
C ASN A 879 -40.45 0.07 -21.24
N ARG A 880 -39.97 0.15 -19.99
CA ARG A 880 -39.94 1.38 -19.17
C ARG A 880 -38.53 1.67 -18.70
N ALA A 881 -37.97 2.81 -19.12
CA ALA A 881 -36.62 3.20 -18.73
C ALA A 881 -36.51 3.53 -17.24
N ASP A 882 -37.58 4.04 -16.64
CA ASP A 882 -37.65 4.40 -15.21
C ASP A 882 -37.64 3.18 -14.29
N ASP A 883 -37.95 1.98 -14.82
CA ASP A 883 -37.94 0.72 -14.09
C ASP A 883 -36.52 0.09 -14.03
N ARG A 884 -35.50 0.76 -14.58
CA ARG A 884 -34.11 0.29 -14.66
C ARG A 884 -33.29 0.79 -13.48
N GLY A 885 -32.34 -0.03 -13.04
CA GLY A 885 -31.44 0.30 -11.94
C GLY A 885 -32.05 0.02 -10.57
N LEU A 886 -31.43 0.59 -9.53
CA LEU A 886 -31.82 0.38 -8.14
C LEU A 886 -33.01 1.26 -7.78
N GLN A 887 -34.08 0.65 -7.29
CA GLN A 887 -35.27 1.32 -6.78
C GLN A 887 -35.27 1.29 -5.26
N ALA A 888 -35.87 2.30 -4.63
CA ALA A 888 -36.03 2.37 -3.18
C ALA A 888 -37.51 2.21 -2.79
N PHE A 889 -37.77 1.64 -1.62
CA PHE A 889 -39.10 1.59 -1.01
C PHE A 889 -39.06 2.04 0.44
N ARG A 890 -40.20 2.55 0.91
CA ARG A 890 -40.44 2.93 2.31
C ARG A 890 -41.92 2.72 2.62
N VAL A 891 -42.24 2.01 3.70
CA VAL A 891 -43.59 1.59 4.05
C VAL A 891 -43.79 1.58 5.56
N ALA A 892 -44.82 2.27 6.04
CA ALA A 892 -45.22 2.22 7.44
C ALA A 892 -45.79 0.85 7.80
N LEU A 893 -45.36 0.28 8.94
CA LEU A 893 -45.84 -0.99 9.43
C LEU A 893 -47.10 -0.80 10.29
N PRO A 894 -48.16 -1.59 10.06
CA PRO A 894 -49.40 -1.46 10.79
C PRO A 894 -49.27 -2.01 12.21
N GLN A 895 -49.57 -1.19 13.21
CA GLN A 895 -49.55 -1.60 14.60
C GLN A 895 -50.85 -2.34 14.99
N PRO A 896 -50.78 -3.40 15.81
CA PRO A 896 -49.55 -4.09 16.25
C PRO A 896 -48.88 -4.85 15.10
N VAL A 897 -47.55 -4.80 15.06
CA VAL A 897 -46.76 -5.66 14.17
C VAL A 897 -46.62 -7.03 14.83
N ASP A 898 -47.33 -8.02 14.28
CA ASP A 898 -47.31 -9.41 14.73
C ASP A 898 -47.29 -10.33 13.49
N GLY A 899 -46.56 -11.43 13.58
CA GLY A 899 -46.36 -12.39 12.49
C GLY A 899 -45.04 -12.21 11.72
N VAL A 900 -45.08 -12.39 10.41
CA VAL A 900 -43.90 -12.49 9.55
C VAL A 900 -43.96 -11.49 8.41
N LEU A 901 -42.88 -10.75 8.18
CA LEU A 901 -42.67 -9.92 7.01
C LEU A 901 -42.21 -10.80 5.85
N ARG A 902 -43.07 -11.00 4.86
CA ARG A 902 -42.81 -11.83 3.68
C ARG A 902 -42.51 -10.96 2.47
N PHE A 903 -41.29 -11.06 1.96
CA PHE A 903 -40.82 -10.47 0.72
C PHE A 903 -40.98 -11.51 -0.40
N THR A 904 -41.73 -11.16 -1.44
CA THR A 904 -42.03 -12.06 -2.55
C THR A 904 -41.60 -11.41 -3.86
N THR A 905 -40.95 -12.19 -4.72
CA THR A 905 -40.62 -11.81 -6.10
C THR A 905 -41.20 -12.83 -7.06
N ARG A 906 -41.90 -12.38 -8.10
CA ARG A 906 -42.54 -13.25 -9.09
C ARG A 906 -42.33 -12.70 -10.49
N SER A 907 -42.13 -13.58 -11.47
CA SER A 907 -42.14 -13.20 -12.88
C SER A 907 -43.14 -14.06 -13.64
N GLU A 908 -43.87 -13.43 -14.56
CA GLU A 908 -44.85 -14.10 -15.44
C GLU A 908 -44.18 -14.86 -16.60
N THR A 909 -42.88 -14.67 -16.84
CA THR A 909 -42.15 -15.29 -17.96
C THR A 909 -40.76 -15.80 -17.54
N ASN A 910 -40.35 -16.92 -18.16
CA ASN A 910 -39.13 -17.70 -17.93
C ASN A 910 -38.35 -17.40 -16.62
N PRO A 911 -38.68 -18.10 -15.51
CA PRO A 911 -38.16 -17.85 -14.16
C PRO A 911 -36.62 -17.89 -14.05
N ALA A 912 -35.94 -18.56 -15.00
CA ALA A 912 -34.50 -18.72 -15.05
C ALA A 912 -33.72 -17.45 -15.49
N LEU A 913 -34.39 -16.43 -16.04
CA LEU A 913 -33.75 -15.23 -16.61
C LEU A 913 -33.91 -13.95 -15.75
N ALA A 914 -34.84 -13.94 -14.80
CA ALA A 914 -35.10 -12.79 -13.94
C ALA A 914 -34.14 -12.77 -12.74
N ALA A 915 -33.00 -12.12 -12.89
CA ALA A 915 -32.10 -11.83 -11.77
C ALA A 915 -32.64 -10.60 -10.99
N ALA A 916 -33.65 -10.83 -10.15
CA ALA A 916 -34.18 -9.85 -9.22
C ALA A 916 -33.24 -9.71 -8.02
N PHE A 917 -33.29 -8.58 -7.31
CA PHE A 917 -32.55 -8.42 -6.07
C PHE A 917 -33.31 -7.63 -5.03
N TRP A 918 -32.96 -7.87 -3.76
CA TRP A 918 -33.26 -7.01 -2.61
C TRP A 918 -31.95 -6.54 -1.99
N GLY A 919 -31.90 -5.31 -1.49
CA GLY A 919 -30.71 -4.76 -0.85
C GLY A 919 -31.06 -3.72 0.20
N ASP A 920 -30.12 -3.48 1.12
CA ASP A 920 -30.17 -2.36 2.06
C ASP A 920 -31.50 -2.32 2.86
N LEU A 921 -31.91 -3.45 3.43
CA LEU A 921 -33.19 -3.59 4.15
C LEU A 921 -33.06 -3.03 5.57
N HIS A 922 -33.87 -2.03 5.93
CA HIS A 922 -33.89 -1.38 7.24
C HIS A 922 -35.30 -1.29 7.79
N ALA A 923 -35.46 -1.46 9.10
CA ALA A 923 -36.68 -1.18 9.83
C ALA A 923 -36.41 -0.25 11.01
N ALA A 924 -37.10 0.90 11.04
CA ALA A 924 -37.05 1.81 12.16
C ALA A 924 -37.71 1.18 13.38
N THR A 925 -37.08 1.28 14.55
CA THR A 925 -37.58 0.73 15.81
C THR A 925 -38.13 1.84 16.71
N MET A 926 -39.27 1.59 17.35
CA MET A 926 -39.79 2.36 18.47
C MET A 926 -38.99 2.00 19.73
N ASP A 927 -38.65 2.99 20.55
CA ASP A 927 -37.94 2.74 21.80
C ASP A 927 -38.90 2.13 22.84
N LEU A 928 -38.88 0.80 22.86
CA LEU A 928 -39.62 -0.05 23.79
C LEU A 928 -38.65 -0.77 24.75
N ALA A 929 -37.38 -0.33 24.79
CA ALA A 929 -36.36 -1.02 25.56
C ALA A 929 -36.49 -0.76 27.06
N LEU A 930 -35.96 -1.70 27.84
CA LEU A 930 -35.69 -1.51 29.26
C LEU A 930 -34.22 -1.08 29.39
N HIS A 931 -33.97 0.11 29.94
CA HIS A 931 -32.62 0.69 29.95
C HIS A 931 -31.88 0.30 31.24
N GLY A 932 -30.73 -0.36 31.09
CA GLY A 932 -29.75 -0.61 32.14
C GLY A 932 -28.67 0.48 32.21
N GLU A 933 -27.64 0.28 33.05
CA GLU A 933 -26.52 1.24 33.17
C GLU A 933 -25.55 1.14 32.00
N THR A 934 -25.37 -0.06 31.42
CA THR A 934 -24.43 -0.28 30.31
C THR A 934 -25.05 -0.92 29.07
N LEU A 935 -26.32 -1.35 29.15
CA LEU A 935 -27.02 -2.10 28.12
C LEU A 935 -28.46 -1.63 27.94
N GLU A 936 -28.94 -1.63 26.69
CA GLU A 936 -30.37 -1.52 26.37
C GLU A 936 -30.95 -2.90 26.12
N ILE A 937 -32.07 -3.21 26.77
CA ILE A 937 -32.66 -4.55 26.76
C ILE A 937 -33.95 -4.49 25.94
N PRO A 938 -33.95 -5.00 24.69
CA PRO A 938 -35.13 -4.94 23.85
C PRO A 938 -36.23 -5.88 24.36
N PRO A 939 -37.51 -5.57 24.08
CA PRO A 939 -38.60 -6.47 24.39
C PRO A 939 -38.50 -7.75 23.55
N SER A 940 -38.83 -8.88 24.16
CA SER A 940 -39.00 -10.18 23.51
C SER A 940 -40.16 -10.15 22.51
N ALA A 941 -40.10 -11.00 21.48
CA ALA A 941 -41.19 -11.27 20.54
C ALA A 941 -42.50 -11.73 21.23
N ARG A 942 -42.45 -12.09 22.51
CA ARG A 942 -43.63 -12.42 23.33
C ARG A 942 -44.42 -11.19 23.79
N SER A 943 -43.88 -9.99 23.59
CA SER A 943 -44.58 -8.74 23.88
C SER A 943 -45.72 -8.51 22.87
N ARG A 944 -46.88 -8.09 23.35
CA ARG A 944 -48.09 -7.92 22.54
C ARG A 944 -49.01 -6.85 23.11
N SER A 945 -49.74 -6.17 22.22
CA SER A 945 -50.78 -5.21 22.57
C SER A 945 -51.93 -5.37 21.58
N ASP A 946 -53.17 -5.50 22.06
CA ASP A 946 -54.35 -5.60 21.21
C ASP A 946 -54.57 -4.35 20.35
N PHE A 947 -54.05 -3.20 20.80
CA PHE A 947 -54.21 -1.89 20.17
C PHE A 947 -52.89 -1.29 19.65
N GLY A 948 -51.81 -2.08 19.63
CA GLY A 948 -50.49 -1.62 19.20
C GLY A 948 -49.73 -0.82 20.26
N PHE A 949 -48.51 -0.43 19.91
CA PHE A 949 -47.66 0.45 20.70
C PHE A 949 -47.53 1.81 19.99
N GLN A 950 -47.49 2.89 20.76
CA GLN A 950 -47.21 4.22 20.24
C GLN A 950 -46.24 4.96 21.17
N ALA A 951 -45.22 5.59 20.61
CA ALA A 951 -44.35 6.49 21.37
C ALA A 951 -45.13 7.78 21.61
N VAL A 952 -45.24 8.18 22.88
CA VAL A 952 -45.90 9.41 23.31
C VAL A 952 -45.00 10.16 24.28
N THR A 953 -45.05 11.49 24.27
CA THR A 953 -44.31 12.31 25.24
C THR A 953 -45.27 12.80 26.30
N LEU A 954 -44.98 12.50 27.57
CA LEU A 954 -45.77 12.94 28.73
C LEU A 954 -44.85 13.65 29.70
N ASP A 955 -45.17 14.89 30.09
CA ASP A 955 -44.36 15.71 30.98
C ASP A 955 -42.88 15.77 30.56
N ASP A 956 -42.62 15.98 29.26
CA ASP A 956 -41.29 15.98 28.61
C ASP A 956 -40.49 14.67 28.73
N LYS A 957 -41.15 13.56 29.06
CA LYS A 957 -40.54 12.22 29.15
C LYS A 957 -41.04 11.28 28.06
N PRO A 958 -40.14 10.51 27.41
CA PRO A 958 -40.54 9.47 26.48
C PRO A 958 -41.35 8.40 27.23
N SER A 959 -42.52 8.08 26.69
CA SER A 959 -43.50 7.16 27.28
C SER A 959 -44.05 6.24 26.20
N ILE A 960 -44.37 5.02 26.61
CA ILE A 960 -44.95 3.98 25.76
C ILE A 960 -46.45 3.97 26.02
N PHE A 961 -47.23 4.40 25.02
CA PHE A 961 -48.66 4.16 25.02
C PHE A 961 -48.92 2.66 24.95
N ALA A 962 -49.58 2.15 25.98
CA ALA A 962 -49.79 0.73 26.24
C ALA A 962 -51.22 0.58 26.79
N HIS A 963 -52.20 0.62 25.87
CA HIS A 963 -53.62 0.47 26.19
C HIS A 963 -53.88 -0.79 27.02
N VAL A 964 -54.96 -0.84 27.80
CA VAL A 964 -55.37 -2.08 28.48
C VAL A 964 -55.44 -3.24 27.46
N SER A 965 -55.05 -4.43 27.93
CA SER A 965 -54.67 -5.60 27.11
C SER A 965 -53.28 -5.52 26.47
N THR A 966 -52.31 -4.93 27.18
CA THR A 966 -50.89 -4.92 26.77
C THR A 966 -50.05 -5.84 27.66
N THR A 967 -49.06 -6.51 27.08
CA THR A 967 -48.03 -7.31 27.74
C THR A 967 -46.66 -6.98 27.13
N LEU A 968 -45.73 -6.49 27.93
CA LEU A 968 -44.32 -6.30 27.58
C LEU A 968 -43.49 -7.36 28.30
N VAL A 969 -42.57 -8.02 27.59
CA VAL A 969 -41.76 -9.13 28.10
C VAL A 969 -40.30 -8.82 27.82
N TYR A 970 -39.43 -8.85 28.84
CA TYR A 970 -38.00 -8.58 28.71
C TYR A 970 -37.18 -9.80 29.15
N PRO A 971 -36.18 -10.25 28.37
CA PRO A 971 -35.30 -11.34 28.78
C PRO A 971 -34.43 -10.91 29.95
N TRP A 972 -34.20 -11.80 30.91
CA TRP A 972 -33.37 -11.51 32.08
C TRP A 972 -31.93 -11.16 31.70
N CYS A 973 -31.37 -10.13 32.34
CA CYS A 973 -29.93 -9.86 32.34
C CYS A 973 -29.41 -9.61 33.77
N PRO A 974 -28.10 -9.74 34.01
CA PRO A 974 -27.51 -9.52 35.34
C PRO A 974 -27.71 -8.11 35.93
N GLU A 975 -28.01 -7.09 35.11
CA GLU A 975 -28.29 -5.72 35.57
C GLU A 975 -29.71 -5.54 36.13
N MET A 976 -30.57 -6.57 36.09
CA MET A 976 -31.97 -6.48 36.53
C MET A 976 -32.19 -6.72 38.03
N GLY A 977 -31.58 -5.94 38.91
CA GLY A 977 -31.81 -6.03 40.36
C GLY A 977 -33.06 -5.27 40.85
N THR A 978 -33.32 -4.10 40.30
CA THR A 978 -34.48 -3.24 40.65
C THR A 978 -35.09 -2.63 39.40
N LEU A 979 -36.41 -2.77 39.22
CA LEU A 979 -37.21 -2.06 38.22
C LEU A 979 -37.60 -0.67 38.73
N GLU A 980 -37.25 0.37 38.00
CA GLU A 980 -37.83 1.72 38.13
C GLU A 980 -38.70 1.99 36.89
N ALA A 981 -39.95 2.39 37.09
CA ALA A 981 -40.90 2.65 36.02
C ALA A 981 -41.97 3.68 36.41
N GLY A 982 -42.39 4.50 35.46
CA GLY A 982 -43.63 5.27 35.52
C GLY A 982 -44.79 4.51 34.86
N TYR A 983 -46.01 4.72 35.34
CA TYR A 983 -47.23 4.13 34.77
C TYR A 983 -48.47 4.99 35.10
N GLY A 984 -49.49 4.95 34.26
CA GLY A 984 -50.69 5.75 34.48
C GLY A 984 -51.70 5.69 33.34
N LEU A 985 -52.77 6.47 33.46
CA LEU A 985 -53.71 6.74 32.36
C LEU A 985 -53.48 8.16 31.82
N LEU A 986 -53.58 8.31 30.49
CA LEU A 986 -53.47 9.60 29.82
C LEU A 986 -54.55 10.58 30.31
N PRO A 987 -54.30 11.91 30.34
CA PRO A 987 -55.28 12.90 30.81
C PRO A 987 -56.65 12.82 30.13
N GLY A 988 -56.69 12.43 28.85
CA GLY A 988 -57.93 12.23 28.12
C GLY A 988 -58.82 11.10 28.66
N ALA A 989 -58.27 10.13 29.40
CA ALA A 989 -59.00 8.99 29.96
C ALA A 989 -59.96 9.37 31.11
N TYR A 990 -59.84 10.58 31.65
CA TYR A 990 -60.64 11.09 32.76
C TYR A 990 -61.12 12.53 32.52
N ALA A 991 -61.18 12.95 31.25
CA ALA A 991 -61.76 14.23 30.85
C ALA A 991 -63.31 14.18 30.89
N GLU A 992 -63.94 15.34 31.06
CA GLU A 992 -65.40 15.46 31.18
C GLU A 992 -66.11 14.89 29.93
N GLY A 993 -67.00 13.90 30.12
CA GLY A 993 -67.70 13.20 29.03
C GLY A 993 -67.01 11.93 28.48
N GLN A 994 -65.77 11.61 28.89
CA GLN A 994 -65.04 10.40 28.48
C GLN A 994 -64.43 9.67 29.68
N VAL A 995 -65.30 9.19 30.57
CA VAL A 995 -64.89 8.57 31.83
C VAL A 995 -64.43 7.12 31.62
N SER A 996 -63.16 6.85 31.93
CA SER A 996 -62.59 5.49 32.04
C SER A 996 -63.01 4.81 33.34
N ASP A 997 -63.17 3.49 33.28
CA ASP A 997 -63.37 2.62 34.46
C ASP A 997 -62.03 2.23 35.13
N GLY A 998 -60.90 2.75 34.63
CA GLY A 998 -59.56 2.53 35.17
C GLY A 998 -58.75 1.42 34.47
N ALA A 999 -57.55 1.15 34.98
CA ALA A 999 -56.65 0.12 34.47
C ALA A 999 -55.84 -0.52 35.60
N GLN A 1000 -55.52 -1.82 35.46
CA GLN A 1000 -54.67 -2.55 36.39
C GLN A 1000 -53.28 -2.75 35.79
N PHE A 1001 -52.24 -2.38 36.52
CA PHE A 1001 -50.85 -2.55 36.16
C PHE A 1001 -50.26 -3.69 36.99
N VAL A 1002 -49.67 -4.67 36.32
CA VAL A 1002 -49.15 -5.90 36.92
C VAL A 1002 -47.73 -6.13 36.46
N VAL A 1003 -46.83 -6.49 37.37
CA VAL A 1003 -45.47 -6.96 37.04
C VAL A 1003 -45.32 -8.40 37.53
N GLU A 1004 -44.91 -9.28 36.63
CA GLU A 1004 -44.68 -10.71 36.87
C GLU A 1004 -43.22 -11.05 36.56
N SER A 1005 -42.67 -12.01 37.29
CA SER A 1005 -41.44 -12.72 36.92
C SER A 1005 -41.79 -14.08 36.37
N GLU A 1006 -41.02 -14.53 35.38
CA GLU A 1006 -41.12 -15.87 34.82
C GLU A 1006 -39.73 -16.52 34.83
N ASP A 1007 -39.59 -17.71 35.41
CA ASP A 1007 -38.32 -18.43 35.41
C ASP A 1007 -38.04 -19.17 34.09
N ALA A 1008 -36.87 -19.81 33.98
CA ALA A 1008 -36.48 -20.58 32.80
C ALA A 1008 -37.39 -21.80 32.52
N GLN A 1009 -38.19 -22.24 33.49
CA GLN A 1009 -39.16 -23.33 33.36
C GLN A 1009 -40.56 -22.82 33.00
N GLY A 1010 -40.74 -21.49 32.89
CA GLY A 1010 -42.01 -20.85 32.54
C GLY A 1010 -42.96 -20.64 33.72
N ALA A 1011 -42.52 -20.85 34.97
CA ALA A 1011 -43.35 -20.60 36.14
C ALA A 1011 -43.45 -19.10 36.42
N ARG A 1012 -44.69 -18.59 36.49
CA ARG A 1012 -44.95 -17.16 36.70
C ARG A 1012 -45.26 -16.83 38.15
N ARG A 1013 -44.68 -15.73 38.62
CA ARG A 1013 -44.96 -15.14 39.93
C ARG A 1013 -45.23 -13.65 39.80
N GLU A 1014 -46.41 -13.23 40.21
CA GLU A 1014 -46.75 -11.80 40.35
C GLU A 1014 -45.90 -11.18 41.46
N ILE A 1015 -45.26 -10.05 41.14
CA ILE A 1015 -44.41 -9.27 42.06
C ILE A 1015 -45.09 -7.94 42.41
N PHE A 1016 -45.91 -7.40 41.51
CA PHE A 1016 -46.63 -6.15 41.73
C PHE A 1016 -47.99 -6.14 41.05
N ARG A 1017 -48.99 -5.52 41.70
CA ARG A 1017 -50.29 -5.19 41.12
C ARG A 1017 -50.82 -3.88 41.71
N ARG A 1018 -51.26 -2.96 40.86
CA ARG A 1018 -52.01 -1.77 41.28
C ARG A 1018 -53.13 -1.44 40.30
N PHE A 1019 -54.32 -1.18 40.84
CA PHE A 1019 -55.45 -0.66 40.07
C PHE A 1019 -55.50 0.86 40.21
N LEU A 1020 -55.60 1.57 39.09
CA LEU A 1020 -55.79 3.02 39.03
C LEU A 1020 -57.21 3.33 38.56
N ASP A 1021 -57.94 4.11 39.36
CA ASP A 1021 -59.32 4.51 39.09
C ASP A 1021 -59.45 6.05 39.12
N PRO A 1022 -58.93 6.74 38.08
CA PRO A 1022 -58.71 8.18 38.08
C PRO A 1022 -60.00 9.01 38.10
N SER A 1023 -61.15 8.40 37.80
CA SER A 1023 -62.45 9.08 37.77
C SER A 1023 -62.93 9.43 39.20
N PRO A 1024 -63.23 8.45 40.09
CA PRO A 1024 -63.63 8.72 41.48
C PRO A 1024 -62.45 9.07 42.40
N LYS A 1025 -61.20 8.77 42.01
CA LYS A 1025 -60.00 9.02 42.84
C LYS A 1025 -59.02 9.95 42.13
N PRO A 1026 -59.07 11.27 42.42
CA PRO A 1026 -58.12 12.22 41.84
C PRO A 1026 -56.63 11.88 42.08
N ALA A 1027 -56.32 11.16 43.16
CA ALA A 1027 -54.96 10.71 43.47
C ALA A 1027 -54.41 9.66 42.49
N ASP A 1028 -55.27 8.98 41.73
CA ASP A 1028 -54.88 8.01 40.69
C ASP A 1028 -54.65 8.69 39.32
N ARG A 1029 -54.80 10.01 39.22
CA ARG A 1029 -54.53 10.80 38.00
C ARG A 1029 -53.04 11.11 37.87
N GLY A 1030 -52.58 11.31 36.63
CA GLY A 1030 -51.17 11.58 36.33
C GLY A 1030 -50.24 10.38 36.49
N THR A 1031 -48.95 10.60 36.22
CA THR A 1031 -47.93 9.54 36.25
C THR A 1031 -47.67 9.05 37.66
N GLN A 1032 -47.92 7.76 37.90
CA GLN A 1032 -47.54 7.04 39.10
C GLN A 1032 -46.14 6.45 38.93
N THR A 1033 -45.39 6.29 40.01
CA THR A 1033 -44.04 5.70 39.97
C THR A 1033 -43.99 4.36 40.70
N LEU A 1034 -43.16 3.47 40.18
CA LEU A 1034 -42.90 2.12 40.68
C LEU A 1034 -41.39 1.98 40.87
N ARG A 1035 -40.98 1.50 42.05
CA ARG A 1035 -39.64 0.99 42.29
C ARG A 1035 -39.76 -0.39 42.95
N LEU A 1036 -39.35 -1.43 42.22
CA LEU A 1036 -39.65 -2.81 42.58
C LEU A 1036 -38.38 -3.68 42.51
N PRO A 1037 -37.96 -4.34 43.60
CA PRO A 1037 -36.87 -5.31 43.52
C PRO A 1037 -37.29 -6.51 42.67
N ILE A 1038 -36.43 -6.92 41.74
CA ILE A 1038 -36.64 -8.08 40.88
C ILE A 1038 -35.77 -9.23 41.41
N PRO A 1039 -36.32 -10.42 41.66
CA PRO A 1039 -35.51 -11.58 42.02
C PRO A 1039 -34.59 -11.99 40.86
N PRO A 1040 -33.44 -12.63 41.10
CA PRO A 1040 -32.61 -13.19 40.04
C PRO A 1040 -33.34 -14.23 39.19
N LEU A 1041 -33.40 -14.04 37.86
CA LEU A 1041 -34.09 -14.95 36.93
C LEU A 1041 -33.18 -15.46 35.79
N PRO A 1042 -32.04 -16.13 36.03
CA PRO A 1042 -31.17 -16.62 34.96
C PRO A 1042 -31.94 -17.46 33.92
N GLY A 1043 -31.96 -17.00 32.66
CA GLY A 1043 -32.72 -17.64 31.57
C GLY A 1043 -34.23 -17.43 31.60
N GLY A 1044 -34.74 -16.58 32.49
CA GLY A 1044 -36.15 -16.20 32.63
C GLY A 1044 -36.50 -14.84 32.02
N HIS A 1045 -37.68 -14.31 32.37
CA HIS A 1045 -38.23 -13.05 31.82
C HIS A 1045 -38.88 -12.17 32.90
N LEU A 1046 -38.82 -10.85 32.70
CA LEU A 1046 -39.62 -9.86 33.40
C LEU A 1046 -40.82 -9.46 32.53
N ILE A 1047 -42.03 -9.47 33.08
CA ILE A 1047 -43.27 -9.26 32.34
C ILE A 1047 -44.04 -8.07 32.95
N LEU A 1048 -44.33 -7.04 32.15
CA LEU A 1048 -45.17 -5.90 32.51
C LEU A 1048 -46.50 -6.01 31.78
N ARG A 1049 -47.62 -6.01 32.50
CA ARG A 1049 -48.97 -6.15 31.93
C ARG A 1049 -49.85 -4.97 32.32
N THR A 1050 -50.66 -4.52 31.37
CA THR A 1050 -51.76 -3.60 31.65
C THR A 1050 -53.07 -4.32 31.32
N VAL A 1051 -53.87 -4.60 32.32
CA VAL A 1051 -55.12 -5.38 32.19
C VAL A 1051 -56.35 -4.51 32.48
N PRO A 1052 -57.53 -4.84 31.90
CA PRO A 1052 -58.75 -4.07 32.10
C PRO A 1052 -59.17 -3.95 33.58
N ALA A 1053 -59.97 -2.93 33.87
CA ALA A 1053 -60.66 -2.81 35.16
C ALA A 1053 -61.55 -4.04 35.45
N PRO A 1054 -61.93 -4.31 36.72
CA PRO A 1054 -62.84 -5.41 37.05
C PRO A 1054 -64.19 -5.39 36.32
N SER A 1055 -64.65 -4.22 35.87
CA SER A 1055 -65.86 -4.09 35.03
C SER A 1055 -65.72 -4.73 33.65
N GLY A 1056 -64.49 -5.03 33.21
CA GLY A 1056 -64.17 -5.54 31.88
C GLY A 1056 -64.25 -4.48 30.78
N ARG A 1057 -64.62 -3.24 31.10
CA ARG A 1057 -64.73 -2.15 30.13
C ARG A 1057 -63.34 -1.62 29.78
N ILE A 1058 -63.03 -1.60 28.49
CA ILE A 1058 -61.74 -1.14 27.96
C ILE A 1058 -61.81 0.25 27.31
N THR A 1059 -63.02 0.80 27.17
CA THR A 1059 -63.24 2.12 26.54
C THR A 1059 -62.60 3.22 27.37
N ASN A 1060 -61.87 4.13 26.72
CA ASN A 1060 -61.14 5.26 27.34
C ASN A 1060 -60.05 4.84 28.36
N ALA A 1061 -59.69 3.56 28.44
CA ALA A 1061 -58.62 3.06 29.33
C ALA A 1061 -57.23 3.22 28.68
N TRP A 1062 -56.93 4.47 28.29
CA TRP A 1062 -55.73 4.90 27.61
C TRP A 1062 -54.53 4.93 28.55
N SER A 1063 -53.93 3.77 28.82
CA SER A 1063 -52.80 3.60 29.72
C SER A 1063 -51.43 3.73 29.06
N PHE A 1064 -50.40 3.99 29.86
CA PHE A 1064 -49.01 4.09 29.42
C PHE A 1064 -48.03 3.55 30.48
N TRP A 1065 -46.82 3.21 30.02
CA TRP A 1065 -45.62 3.01 30.84
C TRP A 1065 -44.57 4.05 30.44
N SER A 1066 -43.74 4.51 31.37
CA SER A 1066 -42.67 5.50 31.11
C SER A 1066 -41.43 5.22 31.95
N ASP A 1067 -40.29 5.82 31.62
CA ASP A 1067 -39.03 5.71 32.39
C ASP A 1067 -38.65 4.26 32.77
N LEU A 1068 -38.81 3.30 31.85
CA LEU A 1068 -38.51 1.88 32.10
C LEU A 1068 -36.99 1.69 32.28
N ARG A 1069 -36.54 1.51 33.53
CA ARG A 1069 -35.12 1.37 33.88
C ARG A 1069 -34.88 0.19 34.82
N VAL A 1070 -33.70 -0.42 34.70
CA VAL A 1070 -33.20 -1.41 35.64
C VAL A 1070 -31.84 -1.03 36.20
N LYS A 1071 -31.59 -1.40 37.45
CA LYS A 1071 -30.31 -1.24 38.12
C LYS A 1071 -29.90 -2.54 38.81
N PRO A 1072 -28.59 -2.84 38.90
CA PRO A 1072 -28.08 -4.06 39.53
C PRO A 1072 -28.54 -4.30 40.97
#